data_AF-A0A510IQY9-F1
#
_entry.id   AF-A0A510IQY9-F1
#
_cell.length_a   1.000
_cell.length_b   1.000
_cell.length_c   1.000
_cell.angle_alpha   90.00
_cell.angle_beta   90.00
_cell.angle_gamma   90.00
#
_symmetry.space_group_name_H-M   'P 1'
#
loop_
_entity.id
_entity.type
_entity.pdbx_description
1 polymer ?
#
loop_
_entity_poly.entity_id
_entity_poly.type
_entity_poly.pdbx_seq_one_letter_code
_entity_poly.pdbx_strand_id
1 'polypeptide(L)'
;MQIDKFAVEAFPDLNIYAGIESDNNLRVCIATEEILGPVRNGGIASTYYHLAKGLAAHRHEVHVLYLKGETVENETPEYWIEHFASFGVSLHYLVHAQETIVGPSQNWQRRYSAAYRWLIEQDSFDVVHTSEWRGGLIYALMAKKLGLAFQDTLFIIKTSSPHLWNRHYQMQPFAKRELLPASFAEQKCVELGDMVIGGSAHLLCFMRYIGYNLPDKTYVQPNILDFSEVHVDDKRPNRQPGDLVNTQELTFFGRLEMRKGIELFCTALDLLERAGSPPNRVNFLGKYGESLPNQKNEKVADYINRKSSAWSFEVNCITDCNQPEALSFLCSRDMVAVMPSLIENSTMAVYETLENNIPFVATRVGGTPELIAKEDHDACLIAPFAYELAERLKKVLNEGHRIAHSNFDNSHNLKVWYGFHAYLADLFSKYQGRVAVRELLEKKDIVPTVDSEELTSRLEVIVLLREINSVMAFTDALALEQPDAAKFLITDPALENTAYQACKYLQDFGVKSEVVDFIGYPAGVAFDRSLNESQFEACILCDGTASRFINGFCSQLRIALKENQYSFITSFISLPDNKIIMPMGSDTVSEITFGNSIGANVVCIPKSVSSKVGHLLPYDIRYGLLQEYILRASADLGYDLMVIPECYLESECYLEELEDSQSNANSLYLRSMSLIENKNIAYRKLALLPTLQHSGSRLKPALYRDKQRLEQDPVWLVHADRPRKMKNKNAKVVIGLDEKKSHLLCLAKGTGNRQLIVNGELQKISLIENNDDVTLHEFIIPENWDEGEKFNIKFTLKSDDKTHTRFVRIIKLSKNVFAAVSGSPVLSRQSIEEVISKKANWSVFSKNDKYESSDQTDDEIGESGREDNPTINIENNYTEVISFEKKSDEFPEPEYDFAKIIFEQNIATDNEVKSRINIQTLIQKSGSTLQRLIRGYSGTPIKGSIPPRELFAINPRYLEGWAWDRSNITRNLVVVLELNGIDIEETTANRYIERFGTRNPKLAWYGFRFLLTPEMKNENSEIIVRVKENGLILKNGRLRYLKQMLVAM
;
A
#
# COMPACT_ATOMS: atom_id res chain seq x y z
N MET A 1 6.68 3.62 21.05
CA MET A 1 7.44 2.50 20.44
C MET A 1 6.74 1.21 20.84
N GLN A 2 6.78 0.17 20.00
CA GLN A 2 6.39 -1.18 20.42
C GLN A 2 7.53 -1.83 21.21
N ILE A 3 7.21 -2.37 22.38
CA ILE A 3 8.16 -3.12 23.21
C ILE A 3 8.02 -4.61 22.85
N ASP A 4 9.14 -5.28 22.63
CA ASP A 4 9.16 -6.71 22.32
C ASP A 4 8.56 -7.56 23.44
N LYS A 5 7.80 -8.59 23.06
CA LYS A 5 7.14 -9.54 23.97
C LYS A 5 7.60 -10.99 23.74
N PHE A 6 8.69 -11.15 23.01
CA PHE A 6 9.37 -12.40 22.73
C PHE A 6 10.82 -12.32 23.18
N ALA A 7 11.44 -13.46 23.48
CA ALA A 7 12.88 -13.54 23.70
C ALA A 7 13.60 -13.62 22.34
N VAL A 8 14.83 -13.09 22.27
CA VAL A 8 15.72 -13.35 21.14
C VAL A 8 16.48 -14.64 21.44
N GLU A 9 16.30 -15.63 20.57
CA GLU A 9 16.89 -16.97 20.64
C GLU A 9 18.15 -17.02 19.78
N ALA A 10 19.08 -17.94 20.08
CA ALA A 10 20.26 -18.15 19.25
C ALA A 10 19.93 -19.04 18.03
N PHE A 11 20.59 -18.75 16.92
CA PHE A 11 20.56 -19.54 15.68
C PHE A 11 21.98 -19.95 15.29
N PRO A 12 22.17 -21.02 14.49
CA PRO A 12 23.48 -21.34 13.93
C PRO A 12 23.94 -20.25 12.95
N ASP A 13 25.26 -20.13 12.79
CA ASP A 13 25.91 -19.30 11.78
C ASP A 13 26.45 -20.16 10.62
N LEU A 14 27.10 -19.53 9.65
CA LEU A 14 27.79 -20.19 8.53
C LEU A 14 29.31 -20.29 8.73
N ASN A 15 29.85 -19.93 9.91
CA ASN A 15 31.28 -19.73 10.13
C ASN A 15 32.12 -21.00 9.90
N ILE A 16 31.49 -22.19 9.96
CA ILE A 16 32.12 -23.48 9.63
C ILE A 16 32.63 -23.59 8.18
N TYR A 17 32.15 -22.74 7.27
CA TYR A 17 32.57 -22.74 5.85
C TYR A 17 33.71 -21.73 5.56
N ALA A 18 34.23 -21.02 6.57
CA ALA A 18 35.25 -20.00 6.41
C ALA A 18 36.52 -20.52 5.73
N GLY A 19 36.86 -19.99 4.55
CA GLY A 19 38.11 -20.33 3.86
C GLY A 19 38.12 -21.71 3.20
N ILE A 20 36.96 -22.28 2.90
CA ILE A 20 36.84 -23.32 1.87
C ILE A 20 37.09 -22.65 0.51
N GLU A 21 37.89 -23.30 -0.34
CA GLU A 21 38.19 -22.88 -1.71
C GLU A 21 37.85 -24.04 -2.65
N SER A 22 37.41 -23.74 -3.88
CA SER A 22 37.03 -24.73 -4.89
C SER A 22 37.45 -24.27 -6.29
N ASP A 23 37.83 -25.23 -7.13
CA ASP A 23 38.03 -25.02 -8.59
C ASP A 23 36.71 -25.15 -9.39
N ASN A 24 35.63 -25.61 -8.74
CA ASN A 24 34.30 -25.69 -9.34
C ASN A 24 33.59 -24.33 -9.29
N ASN A 25 32.74 -24.08 -10.28
CA ASN A 25 31.84 -22.91 -10.30
C ASN A 25 30.40 -23.30 -9.94
N LEU A 26 29.56 -22.28 -9.77
CA LEU A 26 28.10 -22.40 -9.62
C LEU A 26 27.45 -21.47 -10.64
N ARG A 27 26.25 -21.81 -11.06
CA ARG A 27 25.35 -20.92 -11.79
C ARG A 27 24.31 -20.35 -10.83
N VAL A 28 24.49 -19.09 -10.46
CA VAL A 28 23.77 -18.42 -9.36
C VAL A 28 22.87 -17.32 -9.91
N CYS A 29 21.59 -17.33 -9.53
CA CYS A 29 20.67 -16.21 -9.76
C CYS A 29 20.39 -15.46 -8.46
N ILE A 30 20.42 -14.15 -8.49
CA ILE A 30 19.99 -13.26 -7.41
C ILE A 30 18.73 -12.52 -7.88
N ALA A 31 17.55 -13.02 -7.50
CA ALA A 31 16.28 -12.38 -7.80
C ALA A 31 15.96 -11.33 -6.72
N THR A 32 15.83 -10.06 -7.10
CA THR A 32 15.66 -8.99 -6.12
C THR A 32 14.84 -7.81 -6.65
N GLU A 33 14.05 -7.22 -5.76
CA GLU A 33 13.42 -5.91 -6.00
C GLU A 33 14.43 -4.75 -5.88
N GLU A 34 15.61 -4.95 -5.27
CA GLU A 34 16.63 -3.90 -5.04
C GLU A 34 18.07 -4.41 -5.17
N ILE A 35 18.87 -3.70 -5.97
CA ILE A 35 20.33 -3.86 -6.10
C ILE A 35 20.98 -2.49 -6.36
N LEU A 36 22.19 -2.25 -5.84
CA LEU A 36 22.87 -0.96 -6.04
C LEU A 36 23.13 -0.69 -7.53
N GLY A 37 22.99 0.58 -7.91
CA GLY A 37 22.99 1.03 -9.30
C GLY A 37 21.57 1.36 -9.73
N PRO A 38 20.75 0.37 -10.15
CA PRO A 38 19.31 0.54 -10.37
C PRO A 38 18.54 1.26 -9.25
N VAL A 39 18.97 1.11 -7.99
CA VAL A 39 18.57 2.02 -6.88
C VAL A 39 19.80 2.63 -6.19
N ARG A 40 19.67 3.85 -5.68
CA ARG A 40 20.80 4.61 -5.10
C ARG A 40 21.22 4.19 -3.69
N ASN A 41 20.36 3.49 -2.94
CA ASN A 41 20.66 2.98 -1.60
C ASN A 41 19.59 1.99 -1.12
N GLY A 42 19.99 1.03 -0.28
CA GLY A 42 19.11 0.10 0.42
C GLY A 42 19.90 -1.05 1.05
N GLY A 43 19.47 -1.58 2.20
CA GLY A 43 20.19 -2.68 2.86
C GLY A 43 20.19 -3.98 2.03
N ILE A 44 19.03 -4.29 1.42
CA ILE A 44 18.88 -5.35 0.41
C ILE A 44 19.80 -5.05 -0.78
N ALA A 45 19.76 -3.80 -1.27
CA ALA A 45 20.49 -3.37 -2.45
C ALA A 45 22.01 -3.58 -2.33
N SER A 46 22.60 -3.15 -1.21
CA SER A 46 24.03 -3.31 -0.93
C SER A 46 24.41 -4.78 -0.76
N THR A 47 23.66 -5.53 0.04
CA THR A 47 23.98 -6.94 0.31
C THR A 47 24.05 -7.75 -0.98
N TYR A 48 23.07 -7.58 -1.89
CA TYR A 48 23.05 -8.31 -3.15
C TYR A 48 24.03 -7.79 -4.20
N TYR A 49 24.42 -6.51 -4.15
CA TYR A 49 25.49 -6.01 -5.00
C TYR A 49 26.85 -6.64 -4.63
N HIS A 50 27.22 -6.62 -3.35
CA HIS A 50 28.47 -7.23 -2.87
C HIS A 50 28.48 -8.75 -3.02
N LEU A 51 27.33 -9.43 -2.81
CA LEU A 51 27.21 -10.86 -3.11
C LEU A 51 27.46 -11.13 -4.60
N ALA A 52 26.77 -10.42 -5.50
CA ALA A 52 26.87 -10.67 -6.93
C ALA A 52 28.30 -10.45 -7.47
N LYS A 53 28.89 -9.28 -7.16
CA LYS A 53 30.26 -8.94 -7.57
C LYS A 53 31.29 -9.88 -6.95
N GLY A 54 31.13 -10.23 -5.67
CA GLY A 54 32.02 -11.14 -4.96
C GLY A 54 32.01 -12.56 -5.52
N LEU A 55 30.83 -13.10 -5.85
CA LEU A 55 30.71 -14.43 -6.45
C LEU A 55 31.26 -14.48 -7.89
N ALA A 56 31.08 -13.42 -8.69
CA ALA A 56 31.67 -13.34 -10.02
C ALA A 56 33.21 -13.27 -9.96
N ALA A 57 33.77 -12.55 -8.98
CA ALA A 57 35.21 -12.55 -8.72
C ALA A 57 35.75 -13.94 -8.29
N HIS A 58 34.92 -14.75 -7.61
CA HIS A 58 35.20 -16.15 -7.29
C HIS A 58 34.77 -17.13 -8.41
N ARG A 59 34.65 -16.65 -9.67
CA ARG A 59 34.49 -17.45 -10.89
C ARG A 59 33.14 -18.19 -11.03
N HIS A 60 32.16 -17.91 -10.17
CA HIS A 60 30.78 -18.37 -10.36
C HIS A 60 30.12 -17.61 -11.52
N GLU A 61 29.20 -18.25 -12.24
CA GLU A 61 28.35 -17.60 -13.25
C GLU A 61 27.19 -16.90 -12.54
N VAL A 62 27.22 -15.56 -12.47
CA VAL A 62 26.27 -14.79 -11.67
C VAL A 62 25.28 -14.02 -12.54
N HIS A 63 23.99 -14.25 -12.26
CA HIS A 63 22.85 -13.55 -12.85
C HIS A 63 22.12 -12.76 -11.77
N VAL A 64 21.60 -11.58 -12.11
CA VAL A 64 20.72 -10.78 -11.26
C VAL A 64 19.41 -10.55 -11.98
N LEU A 65 18.29 -10.99 -11.41
CA LEU A 65 16.94 -10.71 -11.93
C LEU A 65 16.32 -9.56 -11.13
N TYR A 66 16.24 -8.37 -11.74
CA TYR A 66 15.67 -7.19 -11.12
C TYR A 66 14.14 -7.14 -11.30
N LEU A 67 13.44 -7.54 -10.24
CA LEU A 67 11.99 -7.81 -10.21
C LEU A 67 11.10 -6.57 -10.37
N LYS A 68 11.67 -5.36 -10.34
CA LYS A 68 10.94 -4.12 -10.62
C LYS A 68 10.73 -3.85 -12.11
N GLY A 69 11.40 -4.58 -13.00
CA GLY A 69 11.54 -4.22 -14.41
C GLY A 69 12.40 -2.96 -14.58
N GLU A 70 12.40 -2.35 -15.76
CA GLU A 70 13.29 -1.24 -16.21
C GLU A 70 13.21 0.09 -15.40
N THR A 71 12.54 0.10 -14.23
CA THR A 71 12.45 1.28 -13.36
C THR A 71 13.72 1.45 -12.51
N VAL A 72 14.61 2.34 -12.94
CA VAL A 72 15.85 2.73 -12.25
C VAL A 72 15.77 4.15 -11.67
N GLU A 73 16.53 4.44 -10.60
CA GLU A 73 16.59 5.80 -9.99
C GLU A 73 17.56 6.76 -10.72
N ASN A 74 18.55 6.24 -11.45
CA ASN A 74 19.54 7.00 -12.22
C ASN A 74 20.13 6.15 -13.37
N GLU A 75 20.79 6.82 -14.32
CA GLU A 75 21.24 6.28 -15.63
C GLU A 75 20.11 5.57 -16.40
N THR A 76 20.44 4.64 -17.30
CA THR A 76 19.48 3.84 -18.09
C THR A 76 19.62 2.34 -17.78
N PRO A 77 18.62 1.50 -18.09
CA PRO A 77 18.73 0.05 -17.93
C PRO A 77 19.96 -0.54 -18.66
N GLU A 78 20.25 -0.07 -19.87
CA GLU A 78 21.38 -0.54 -20.69
C GLU A 78 22.73 -0.19 -20.05
N TYR A 79 22.87 1.02 -19.49
CA TYR A 79 24.07 1.39 -18.74
C TYR A 79 24.32 0.45 -17.56
N TRP A 80 23.27 0.03 -16.84
CA TRP A 80 23.43 -0.92 -15.73
C TRP A 80 23.74 -2.34 -16.21
N ILE A 81 23.24 -2.78 -17.37
CA ILE A 81 23.66 -4.05 -17.99
C ILE A 81 25.15 -4.00 -18.32
N GLU A 82 25.62 -2.95 -18.99
CA GLU A 82 27.04 -2.77 -19.33
C GLU A 82 27.93 -2.65 -18.07
N HIS A 83 27.45 -1.94 -17.02
CA HIS A 83 28.15 -1.79 -15.76
C HIS A 83 28.32 -3.14 -15.03
N PHE A 84 27.25 -3.93 -14.88
CA PHE A 84 27.34 -5.23 -14.20
C PHE A 84 28.16 -6.25 -15.02
N ALA A 85 28.04 -6.24 -16.35
CA ALA A 85 28.85 -7.07 -17.22
C ALA A 85 30.35 -6.76 -17.12
N SER A 86 30.73 -5.51 -16.82
CA SER A 86 32.13 -5.09 -16.67
C SER A 86 32.88 -5.79 -15.51
N PHE A 87 32.15 -6.36 -14.54
CA PHE A 87 32.69 -7.19 -13.46
C PHE A 87 32.11 -8.61 -13.43
N GLY A 88 31.61 -9.10 -14.57
CA GLY A 88 31.24 -10.51 -14.74
C GLY A 88 29.85 -10.92 -14.24
N VAL A 89 28.95 -9.96 -13.98
CA VAL A 89 27.57 -10.24 -13.57
C VAL A 89 26.58 -9.91 -14.70
N SER A 90 25.67 -10.83 -15.00
CA SER A 90 24.60 -10.62 -15.98
C SER A 90 23.37 -10.00 -15.31
N LEU A 91 23.06 -8.73 -15.61
CA LEU A 91 21.86 -8.05 -15.09
C LEU A 91 20.68 -8.22 -16.06
N HIS A 92 19.56 -8.71 -15.54
CA HIS A 92 18.31 -8.95 -16.28
C HIS A 92 17.17 -8.12 -15.68
N TYR A 93 16.38 -7.49 -16.55
CA TYR A 93 15.20 -6.72 -16.18
C TYR A 93 13.94 -7.55 -16.36
N LEU A 94 13.11 -7.67 -15.31
CA LEU A 94 11.89 -8.46 -15.38
C LEU A 94 10.85 -7.84 -16.34
N VAL A 95 10.51 -8.57 -17.40
CA VAL A 95 9.42 -8.22 -18.32
C VAL A 95 8.10 -8.68 -17.71
N HIS A 96 7.19 -7.74 -17.42
CA HIS A 96 5.90 -8.07 -16.81
C HIS A 96 4.92 -8.71 -17.79
N ALA A 97 4.12 -9.66 -17.31
CA ALA A 97 2.99 -10.26 -18.02
C ALA A 97 2.03 -9.19 -18.58
N GLN A 98 1.56 -9.37 -19.81
CA GLN A 98 0.61 -8.46 -20.47
C GLN A 98 -0.85 -8.75 -20.06
N GLU A 99 -1.14 -10.01 -19.77
CA GLU A 99 -2.46 -10.55 -19.41
C GLU A 99 -3.13 -9.79 -18.26
N THR A 100 -4.46 -9.69 -18.29
CA THR A 100 -5.23 -8.96 -17.28
C THR A 100 -5.51 -9.84 -16.07
N ILE A 101 -4.69 -9.71 -15.03
CA ILE A 101 -4.85 -10.47 -13.79
C ILE A 101 -6.14 -10.07 -13.06
N VAL A 102 -6.91 -11.07 -12.64
CA VAL A 102 -8.09 -10.98 -11.78
C VAL A 102 -7.78 -11.71 -10.47
N GLY A 103 -7.43 -10.96 -9.41
CA GLY A 103 -7.04 -11.53 -8.12
C GLY A 103 -6.48 -10.50 -7.13
N PRO A 104 -6.09 -10.93 -5.91
CA PRO A 104 -5.57 -10.04 -4.87
C PRO A 104 -4.27 -9.35 -5.32
N SER A 105 -4.29 -8.02 -5.41
CA SER A 105 -3.14 -7.20 -5.81
C SER A 105 -2.45 -7.60 -7.13
N GLN A 106 -3.18 -7.44 -8.24
CA GLN A 106 -2.73 -7.58 -9.63
C GLN A 106 -1.28 -7.12 -9.90
N ASN A 107 -0.87 -5.96 -9.38
CA ASN A 107 0.47 -5.39 -9.61
C ASN A 107 1.63 -6.25 -9.07
N TRP A 108 1.42 -6.97 -7.97
CA TRP A 108 2.43 -7.88 -7.41
C TRP A 108 2.39 -9.23 -8.12
N GLN A 109 1.20 -9.77 -8.36
CA GLN A 109 1.03 -11.04 -9.06
C GLN A 109 1.63 -11.06 -10.48
N ARG A 110 1.56 -9.93 -11.21
CA ARG A 110 2.26 -9.76 -12.51
C ARG A 110 3.77 -9.99 -12.41
N ARG A 111 4.38 -9.70 -11.25
CA ARG A 111 5.81 -9.93 -10.99
C ARG A 111 6.07 -11.36 -10.59
N TYR A 112 5.27 -11.90 -9.67
CA TYR A 112 5.43 -13.28 -9.19
C TYR A 112 5.35 -14.29 -10.35
N SER A 113 4.34 -14.13 -11.23
CA SER A 113 4.16 -15.03 -12.37
C SER A 113 5.23 -14.81 -13.45
N ALA A 114 5.62 -13.56 -13.73
CA ALA A 114 6.71 -13.27 -14.66
C ALA A 114 8.07 -13.80 -14.16
N ALA A 115 8.33 -13.73 -12.85
CA ALA A 115 9.58 -14.22 -12.26
C ALA A 115 9.64 -15.76 -12.29
N TYR A 116 8.53 -16.45 -12.05
CA TYR A 116 8.40 -17.89 -12.28
C TYR A 116 8.69 -18.26 -13.74
N ARG A 117 8.03 -17.58 -14.70
CA ARG A 117 8.22 -17.83 -16.14
C ARG A 117 9.65 -17.59 -16.58
N TRP A 118 10.25 -16.46 -16.19
CA TRP A 118 11.65 -16.18 -16.51
C TRP A 118 12.59 -17.27 -15.99
N LEU A 119 12.39 -17.74 -14.75
CA LEU A 119 13.22 -18.79 -14.15
C LEU A 119 13.08 -20.14 -14.86
N ILE A 120 11.88 -20.54 -15.31
CA ILE A 120 11.68 -21.82 -16.04
C ILE A 120 12.05 -21.73 -17.53
N GLU A 121 12.19 -20.51 -18.06
CA GLU A 121 12.70 -20.23 -19.42
C GLU A 121 14.24 -20.19 -19.52
N GLN A 122 14.97 -20.25 -18.39
CA GLN A 122 16.43 -20.35 -18.38
C GLN A 122 16.90 -21.82 -18.32
N ASP A 123 18.16 -22.07 -18.67
CA ASP A 123 18.89 -23.23 -18.12
C ASP A 123 18.82 -23.21 -16.58
N SER A 124 18.97 -24.37 -15.93
CA SER A 124 18.84 -24.43 -14.47
C SER A 124 19.93 -23.64 -13.73
N PHE A 125 19.55 -23.08 -12.59
CA PHE A 125 20.47 -22.46 -11.63
C PHE A 125 20.74 -23.46 -10.50
N ASP A 126 21.98 -23.54 -10.04
CA ASP A 126 22.33 -24.33 -8.85
C ASP A 126 21.75 -23.65 -7.59
N VAL A 127 21.80 -22.32 -7.55
CA VAL A 127 21.38 -21.51 -6.40
C VAL A 127 20.57 -20.29 -6.87
N VAL A 128 19.41 -20.09 -6.25
CA VAL A 128 18.62 -18.85 -6.35
C VAL A 128 18.58 -18.17 -4.99
N HIS A 129 19.17 -16.99 -4.90
CA HIS A 129 18.99 -16.07 -3.76
C HIS A 129 17.80 -15.14 -4.01
N THR A 130 16.98 -14.89 -2.99
CA THR A 130 15.98 -13.81 -2.98
C THR A 130 15.81 -13.21 -1.59
N SER A 131 15.42 -11.94 -1.50
CA SER A 131 14.83 -11.44 -0.25
C SER A 131 13.42 -12.02 -0.10
N GLU A 132 12.95 -12.12 1.14
CA GLU A 132 11.52 -12.28 1.42
C GLU A 132 10.69 -11.12 0.88
N TRP A 133 11.25 -9.90 0.90
CA TRP A 133 10.56 -8.63 0.74
C TRP A 133 9.73 -8.56 -0.55
N ARG A 134 8.46 -8.14 -0.39
CA ARG A 134 7.40 -8.15 -1.42
C ARG A 134 7.00 -9.53 -1.96
N GLY A 135 7.60 -10.63 -1.50
CA GLY A 135 7.17 -11.99 -1.87
C GLY A 135 7.51 -12.43 -3.29
N GLY A 136 8.59 -11.88 -3.87
CA GLY A 136 8.86 -11.89 -5.31
C GLY A 136 8.86 -13.26 -6.01
N LEU A 137 9.21 -14.34 -5.32
CA LEU A 137 9.34 -15.70 -5.87
C LEU A 137 8.28 -16.71 -5.37
N ILE A 138 7.17 -16.27 -4.76
CA ILE A 138 6.15 -17.16 -4.17
C ILE A 138 5.76 -18.32 -5.11
N TYR A 139 5.53 -18.05 -6.40
CA TYR A 139 5.14 -19.10 -7.36
C TYR A 139 6.27 -20.05 -7.76
N ALA A 140 7.52 -19.61 -7.81
CA ALA A 140 8.66 -20.49 -8.06
C ALA A 140 8.87 -21.45 -6.87
N LEU A 141 8.72 -20.94 -5.65
CA LEU A 141 8.78 -21.74 -4.43
C LEU A 141 7.58 -22.70 -4.32
N MET A 142 6.37 -22.27 -4.70
CA MET A 142 5.21 -23.17 -4.80
C MET A 142 5.43 -24.28 -5.84
N ALA A 143 5.90 -23.95 -7.05
CA ALA A 143 6.22 -24.95 -8.07
C ALA A 143 7.30 -25.95 -7.59
N LYS A 144 8.30 -25.49 -6.81
CA LYS A 144 9.29 -26.39 -6.20
C LYS A 144 8.68 -27.32 -5.15
N LYS A 145 7.92 -26.79 -4.18
CA LYS A 145 7.29 -27.64 -3.13
C LYS A 145 6.11 -28.47 -3.67
N LEU A 146 5.69 -28.27 -4.92
CA LEU A 146 4.80 -29.13 -5.69
C LEU A 146 5.55 -30.06 -6.67
N GLY A 147 6.88 -30.15 -6.63
CA GLY A 147 7.64 -31.08 -7.48
C GLY A 147 7.73 -30.72 -8.97
N LEU A 148 7.07 -29.65 -9.42
CA LEU A 148 6.84 -29.34 -10.84
C LEU A 148 8.05 -28.71 -11.52
N ALA A 149 8.87 -27.97 -10.76
CA ALA A 149 10.04 -27.27 -11.27
C ALA A 149 11.15 -27.18 -10.19
N PHE A 150 12.33 -26.74 -10.61
CA PHE A 150 13.45 -26.31 -9.75
C PHE A 150 13.84 -27.31 -8.64
N GLN A 151 13.68 -28.61 -8.88
CA GLN A 151 14.05 -29.65 -7.91
C GLN A 151 15.55 -29.69 -7.65
N ASP A 152 16.32 -29.30 -8.67
CA ASP A 152 17.76 -29.16 -8.74
C ASP A 152 18.31 -27.84 -8.22
N THR A 153 17.50 -26.77 -8.12
CA THR A 153 17.92 -25.44 -7.64
C THR A 153 17.75 -25.27 -6.13
N LEU A 154 18.77 -24.78 -5.41
CA LEU A 154 18.68 -24.40 -4.00
C LEU A 154 18.10 -22.97 -3.84
N PHE A 155 16.98 -22.81 -3.13
CA PHE A 155 16.43 -21.48 -2.82
C PHE A 155 16.87 -20.95 -1.45
N ILE A 156 17.65 -19.88 -1.48
CA ILE A 156 18.16 -19.18 -0.29
C ILE A 156 17.37 -17.88 -0.08
N ILE A 157 16.68 -17.79 1.05
CA ILE A 157 15.82 -16.66 1.40
C ILE A 157 16.52 -15.79 2.44
N LYS A 158 17.00 -14.62 2.04
CA LYS A 158 17.60 -13.65 2.96
C LYS A 158 16.51 -12.79 3.60
N THR A 159 16.34 -12.84 4.92
CA THR A 159 15.40 -11.95 5.61
C THR A 159 16.03 -10.58 5.87
N SER A 160 15.23 -9.52 5.64
CA SER A 160 15.71 -8.15 5.52
C SER A 160 14.77 -7.14 6.20
N SER A 161 13.50 -7.08 5.83
CA SER A 161 12.47 -6.25 6.50
C SER A 161 11.09 -6.46 5.87
N PRO A 162 10.30 -7.46 6.29
CA PRO A 162 8.95 -7.67 5.76
C PRO A 162 8.02 -6.53 6.19
N HIS A 163 6.94 -6.30 5.44
CA HIS A 163 6.04 -5.19 5.70
C HIS A 163 5.39 -5.25 7.08
N LEU A 164 5.04 -6.43 7.60
CA LEU A 164 4.38 -6.52 8.91
C LEU A 164 5.31 -6.06 10.05
N TRP A 165 6.59 -6.48 10.03
CA TRP A 165 7.64 -5.97 10.92
C TRP A 165 7.78 -4.44 10.77
N ASN A 166 7.96 -3.98 9.53
CA ASN A 166 8.19 -2.58 9.21
C ASN A 166 7.05 -1.66 9.69
N ARG A 167 5.80 -2.14 9.63
CA ARG A 167 4.58 -1.42 10.05
C ARG A 167 4.35 -1.49 11.56
N HIS A 168 4.56 -2.65 12.17
CA HIS A 168 4.38 -2.88 13.61
C HIS A 168 5.22 -1.89 14.44
N TYR A 169 6.54 -1.88 14.23
CA TYR A 169 7.45 -1.04 15.00
C TYR A 169 7.38 0.46 14.67
N GLN A 170 6.98 0.82 13.45
CA GLN A 170 6.63 2.21 13.11
C GLN A 170 5.30 2.66 13.71
N MET A 171 4.51 1.75 14.30
CA MET A 171 3.18 2.03 14.83
C MET A 171 2.22 2.58 13.76
N GLN A 172 2.38 2.11 12.51
CA GLN A 172 1.58 2.54 11.35
C GLN A 172 0.73 1.39 10.81
N PRO A 173 -0.54 1.62 10.44
CA PRO A 173 -1.33 0.63 9.72
C PRO A 173 -0.80 0.44 8.29
N PHE A 174 -1.25 -0.61 7.61
CA PHE A 174 -1.07 -0.76 6.17
C PHE A 174 -1.79 0.39 5.44
N ALA A 175 -1.01 1.37 4.96
CA ALA A 175 -1.54 2.58 4.31
C ALA A 175 -2.20 2.32 2.94
N LYS A 176 -2.01 1.12 2.37
CA LYS A 176 -2.63 0.67 1.13
C LYS A 176 -3.00 -0.82 1.23
N ARG A 177 -4.11 -1.23 0.60
CA ARG A 177 -4.66 -2.59 0.73
C ARG A 177 -3.78 -3.65 0.07
N GLU A 178 -3.13 -3.32 -1.04
CA GLU A 178 -2.25 -4.22 -1.81
C GLU A 178 -1.04 -4.75 -1.03
N LEU A 179 -0.75 -4.18 0.13
CA LEU A 179 0.32 -4.63 1.02
C LEU A 179 -0.09 -5.82 1.91
N LEU A 180 -1.39 -6.12 2.02
CA LEU A 180 -1.89 -7.30 2.74
C LEU A 180 -1.45 -8.60 2.02
N PRO A 181 -1.82 -8.84 0.74
CA PRO A 181 -1.34 -10.01 0.00
C PRO A 181 0.18 -10.02 -0.17
N ALA A 182 0.82 -8.85 -0.31
CA ALA A 182 2.27 -8.78 -0.34
C ALA A 182 2.90 -9.31 0.96
N SER A 183 2.30 -9.03 2.13
CA SER A 183 2.81 -9.53 3.42
C SER A 183 2.57 -11.03 3.66
N PHE A 184 1.54 -11.61 3.03
CA PHE A 184 1.38 -13.07 2.95
C PHE A 184 2.42 -13.69 2.01
N ALA A 185 2.67 -13.08 0.85
CA ALA A 185 3.69 -13.57 -0.07
C ALA A 185 5.12 -13.44 0.51
N GLU A 186 5.39 -12.41 1.33
CA GLU A 186 6.60 -12.33 2.15
C GLU A 186 6.72 -13.50 3.12
N GLN A 187 5.64 -13.85 3.83
CA GLN A 187 5.62 -15.01 4.72
C GLN A 187 5.88 -16.31 3.96
N LYS A 188 5.10 -16.58 2.90
CA LYS A 188 5.25 -17.83 2.13
C LYS A 188 6.59 -17.92 1.40
N CYS A 189 7.26 -16.81 1.08
CA CYS A 189 8.64 -16.88 0.60
C CYS A 189 9.63 -17.38 1.67
N VAL A 190 9.43 -17.06 2.96
CA VAL A 190 10.27 -17.59 4.04
C VAL A 190 9.92 -19.06 4.34
N GLU A 191 8.63 -19.38 4.44
CA GLU A 191 8.16 -20.71 4.82
C GLU A 191 8.39 -21.77 3.73
N LEU A 192 8.30 -21.39 2.45
CA LEU A 192 8.57 -22.26 1.30
C LEU A 192 10.04 -22.20 0.84
N GLY A 193 10.93 -21.54 1.58
CA GLY A 193 12.37 -21.57 1.30
C GLY A 193 12.97 -22.97 1.44
N ASP A 194 14.18 -23.16 0.90
CA ASP A 194 15.00 -24.34 1.21
C ASP A 194 15.96 -24.02 2.37
N MET A 195 16.56 -22.84 2.35
CA MET A 195 17.38 -22.29 3.43
C MET A 195 17.02 -20.83 3.70
N VAL A 196 17.03 -20.41 4.96
CA VAL A 196 16.77 -19.02 5.39
C VAL A 196 18.01 -18.44 6.07
N ILE A 197 18.41 -17.22 5.68
CA ILE A 197 19.50 -16.49 6.34
C ILE A 197 18.97 -15.16 6.87
N GLY A 198 18.95 -15.01 8.19
CA GLY A 198 18.64 -13.76 8.87
C GLY A 198 19.88 -12.88 9.03
N GLY A 199 19.70 -11.58 8.80
CA GLY A 199 20.72 -10.57 9.18
C GLY A 199 20.76 -10.30 10.69
N SER A 200 19.77 -10.77 11.45
CA SER A 200 19.76 -10.77 12.91
C SER A 200 18.86 -11.89 13.44
N ALA A 201 19.17 -12.38 14.64
CA ALA A 201 18.31 -13.27 15.40
C ALA A 201 16.98 -12.59 15.76
N HIS A 202 17.00 -11.28 16.07
CA HIS A 202 15.79 -10.52 16.38
C HIS A 202 14.70 -10.63 15.31
N LEU A 203 15.03 -10.46 14.02
CA LEU A 203 14.03 -10.53 12.95
C LEU A 203 13.44 -11.94 12.81
N LEU A 204 14.25 -12.98 12.98
CA LEU A 204 13.78 -14.37 12.93
C LEU A 204 12.88 -14.71 14.12
N CYS A 205 13.25 -14.27 15.34
CA CYS A 205 12.39 -14.42 16.52
C CYS A 205 11.08 -13.63 16.38
N PHE A 206 11.11 -12.42 15.80
CA PHE A 206 9.88 -11.70 15.46
C PHE A 206 9.02 -12.49 14.47
N MET A 207 9.60 -13.00 13.38
CA MET A 207 8.91 -13.81 12.37
C MET A 207 8.24 -15.03 13.02
N ARG A 208 8.97 -15.79 13.84
CA ARG A 208 8.43 -16.92 14.61
C ARG A 208 7.29 -16.49 15.55
N TYR A 209 7.45 -15.35 16.25
CA TYR A 209 6.44 -14.80 17.17
C TYR A 209 5.14 -14.35 16.47
N ILE A 210 5.21 -13.87 15.22
CA ILE A 210 4.01 -13.54 14.42
C ILE A 210 3.41 -14.75 13.66
N GLY A 211 4.00 -15.94 13.80
CA GLY A 211 3.48 -17.18 13.22
C GLY A 211 4.12 -17.63 11.90
N TYR A 212 5.33 -17.18 11.56
CA TYR A 212 6.08 -17.72 10.42
C TYR A 212 6.72 -19.07 10.79
N ASN A 213 6.51 -20.08 9.95
CA ASN A 213 7.14 -21.40 10.03
C ASN A 213 8.54 -21.35 9.40
N LEU A 214 9.55 -20.98 10.18
CA LEU A 214 10.95 -20.95 9.73
C LEU A 214 11.47 -22.38 9.43
N PRO A 215 12.05 -22.64 8.23
CA PRO A 215 12.64 -23.94 7.88
C PRO A 215 13.76 -24.40 8.81
N ASP A 216 13.99 -25.72 8.86
CA ASP A 216 15.04 -26.37 9.66
C ASP A 216 16.46 -25.80 9.40
N LYS A 217 16.72 -25.38 8.15
CA LYS A 217 17.98 -24.75 7.72
C LYS A 217 17.84 -23.22 7.81
N THR A 218 17.68 -22.72 9.04
CA THR A 218 17.64 -21.28 9.33
C THR A 218 18.90 -20.85 10.07
N TYR A 219 19.60 -19.85 9.53
CA TYR A 219 20.87 -19.33 10.03
C TYR A 219 20.80 -17.83 10.33
N VAL A 220 21.71 -17.34 11.18
CA VAL A 220 22.02 -15.91 11.31
C VAL A 220 23.45 -15.67 10.85
N GLN A 221 23.62 -14.81 9.85
CA GLN A 221 24.93 -14.40 9.35
C GLN A 221 24.91 -12.88 9.07
N PRO A 222 25.95 -12.12 9.49
CA PRO A 222 26.08 -10.72 9.10
C PRO A 222 25.99 -10.52 7.58
N ASN A 223 25.34 -9.43 7.14
CA ASN A 223 25.19 -9.11 5.71
C ASN A 223 26.56 -9.09 5.03
N ILE A 224 26.68 -9.69 3.84
CA ILE A 224 27.90 -9.59 3.05
C ILE A 224 28.10 -8.16 2.53
N LEU A 225 29.26 -7.58 2.82
CA LEU A 225 29.66 -6.21 2.47
C LEU A 225 31.17 -6.18 2.25
N ASP A 226 31.62 -5.66 1.11
CA ASP A 226 33.03 -5.46 0.83
C ASP A 226 33.39 -3.98 0.93
N PHE A 227 33.99 -3.60 2.06
CA PHE A 227 34.41 -2.23 2.33
C PHE A 227 35.69 -1.82 1.57
N SER A 228 36.43 -2.74 0.96
CA SER A 228 37.60 -2.39 0.14
C SER A 228 37.23 -1.59 -1.13
N GLU A 229 35.99 -1.77 -1.60
CA GLU A 229 35.36 -1.06 -2.71
C GLU A 229 34.69 0.27 -2.29
N VAL A 230 34.49 0.48 -0.98
CA VAL A 230 33.85 1.69 -0.43
C VAL A 230 34.93 2.71 -0.10
N HIS A 231 35.36 3.49 -1.09
CA HIS A 231 36.42 4.48 -0.90
C HIS A 231 36.01 5.61 0.07
N VAL A 232 36.65 5.66 1.24
CA VAL A 232 36.44 6.68 2.27
C VAL A 232 37.68 7.56 2.42
N ASP A 233 37.50 8.86 2.26
CA ASP A 233 38.54 9.89 2.38
C ASP A 233 38.66 10.37 3.84
N ASP A 234 39.30 9.51 4.67
CA ASP A 234 39.51 9.77 6.10
C ASP A 234 40.65 10.78 6.35
N LYS A 235 40.32 11.84 7.08
CA LYS A 235 41.22 12.96 7.42
C LYS A 235 41.46 13.08 8.93
N ARG A 236 40.95 12.13 9.73
CA ARG A 236 41.22 12.03 11.17
C ARG A 236 42.64 11.50 11.41
N PRO A 237 43.17 11.64 12.65
CA PRO A 237 44.27 10.80 13.09
C PRO A 237 43.86 9.32 12.97
N ASN A 238 44.79 8.41 12.66
CA ASN A 238 44.50 6.97 12.64
C ASN A 238 43.83 6.56 13.96
N ARG A 239 42.64 5.97 13.88
CA ARG A 239 41.79 5.56 15.00
C ARG A 239 41.71 4.05 15.10
N GLN A 240 41.63 3.53 16.31
CA GLN A 240 41.42 2.11 16.59
C GLN A 240 40.25 1.91 17.57
N PRO A 241 39.66 0.70 17.65
CA PRO A 241 38.68 0.39 18.69
C PRO A 241 39.24 0.61 20.09
N GLY A 242 38.40 1.11 20.99
CA GLY A 242 38.78 1.52 22.34
C GLY A 242 39.37 2.94 22.46
N ASP A 243 39.82 3.58 21.37
CA ASP A 243 40.34 4.97 21.42
C ASP A 243 39.29 5.96 21.94
N LEU A 244 39.74 6.95 22.73
CA LEU A 244 38.90 8.02 23.23
C LEU A 244 38.92 9.24 22.28
N VAL A 245 37.76 9.54 21.70
CA VAL A 245 37.55 10.70 20.82
C VAL A 245 36.84 11.80 21.60
N ASN A 246 37.42 13.00 21.60
CA ASN A 246 36.86 14.19 22.24
C ASN A 246 36.40 15.16 21.16
N THR A 247 35.10 15.43 21.08
CA THR A 247 34.52 16.34 20.08
C THR A 247 33.24 16.99 20.60
N GLN A 248 32.90 18.15 20.04
CA GLN A 248 31.66 18.87 20.28
C GLN A 248 30.71 18.83 19.06
N GLU A 249 30.98 17.93 18.11
CA GLU A 249 30.17 17.71 16.91
C GLU A 249 29.41 16.39 16.96
N LEU A 250 28.08 16.48 16.85
CA LEU A 250 27.18 15.33 16.73
C LEU A 250 26.63 15.22 15.32
N THR A 251 26.51 14.00 14.78
CA THR A 251 25.93 13.77 13.46
C THR A 251 24.86 12.68 13.53
N PHE A 252 23.59 13.03 13.34
CA PHE A 252 22.54 12.04 13.09
C PHE A 252 22.86 11.32 11.77
N PHE A 253 22.97 9.99 11.80
CA PHE A 253 23.38 9.20 10.64
C PHE A 253 22.28 8.24 10.18
N GLY A 254 21.76 8.47 8.96
CA GLY A 254 20.77 7.64 8.30
C GLY A 254 19.62 8.43 7.69
N ARG A 255 18.71 7.74 6.99
CA ARG A 255 17.52 8.37 6.38
C ARG A 255 16.73 9.16 7.43
N LEU A 256 16.42 10.43 7.17
CA LEU A 256 15.76 11.31 8.12
C LEU A 256 14.26 10.94 8.16
N GLU A 257 13.91 9.90 8.91
CA GLU A 257 12.54 9.35 9.04
C GLU A 257 12.17 9.05 10.50
N MET A 258 10.87 8.95 10.80
CA MET A 258 10.35 8.58 12.13
C MET A 258 11.02 7.29 12.67
N ARG A 259 11.12 6.24 11.85
CA ARG A 259 11.73 4.95 12.23
C ARG A 259 13.22 5.05 12.58
N LYS A 260 13.96 6.00 12.01
CA LYS A 260 15.37 6.27 12.34
C LYS A 260 15.53 7.19 13.56
N GLY A 261 14.43 7.57 14.23
CA GLY A 261 14.45 8.28 15.50
C GLY A 261 14.64 9.79 15.40
N ILE A 262 14.30 10.41 14.25
CA ILE A 262 14.50 11.86 14.06
C ILE A 262 13.80 12.72 15.12
N GLU A 263 12.61 12.31 15.57
CA GLU A 263 11.87 12.97 16.66
C GLU A 263 12.54 12.78 18.03
N LEU A 264 13.12 11.60 18.26
CA LEU A 264 13.82 11.24 19.50
C LEU A 264 15.10 12.08 19.63
N PHE A 265 15.88 12.19 18.54
CA PHE A 265 17.09 13.01 18.51
C PHE A 265 16.80 14.49 18.73
N CYS A 266 15.85 15.08 18.00
CA CYS A 266 15.47 16.47 18.20
C CYS A 266 14.96 16.75 19.62
N THR A 267 14.33 15.78 20.28
CA THR A 267 13.92 15.91 21.69
C THR A 267 15.11 15.77 22.66
N ALA A 268 16.10 14.92 22.36
CA ALA A 268 17.33 14.83 23.15
C ALA A 268 18.17 16.11 23.07
N LEU A 269 18.20 16.77 21.91
CA LEU A 269 18.84 18.06 21.71
C LEU A 269 18.18 19.19 22.54
N ASP A 270 16.85 19.21 22.66
CA ASP A 270 16.14 20.14 23.57
C ASP A 270 16.56 19.96 25.03
N LEU A 271 16.82 18.72 25.44
CA LEU A 271 17.22 18.39 26.81
C LEU A 271 18.67 18.80 27.08
N LEU A 272 19.58 18.66 26.10
CA LEU A 272 20.96 19.17 26.17
C LEU A 272 21.00 20.70 26.28
N GLU A 273 20.24 21.40 25.44
CA GLU A 273 20.07 22.86 25.49
C GLU A 273 19.56 23.29 26.86
N ARG A 274 18.45 22.69 27.33
CA ARG A 274 17.84 22.99 28.64
C ARG A 274 18.75 22.66 29.83
N ALA A 275 19.61 21.65 29.71
CA ALA A 275 20.57 21.26 30.74
C ALA A 275 21.81 22.18 30.81
N GLY A 276 21.97 23.12 29.88
CA GLY A 276 23.19 23.92 29.76
C GLY A 276 24.39 23.09 29.30
N SER A 277 24.16 22.06 28.48
CA SER A 277 25.20 21.23 27.87
C SER A 277 24.98 21.04 26.36
N PRO A 278 24.79 22.12 25.57
CA PRO A 278 24.65 22.03 24.12
C PRO A 278 25.96 21.56 23.46
N PRO A 279 25.90 20.82 22.34
CA PRO A 279 27.05 20.63 21.45
C PRO A 279 27.42 21.94 20.74
N ASN A 280 28.57 22.01 20.08
CA ASN A 280 28.91 23.16 19.22
C ASN A 280 28.19 23.10 17.86
N ARG A 281 27.99 21.89 17.31
CA ARG A 281 27.39 21.67 15.99
C ARG A 281 26.64 20.34 15.95
N VAL A 282 25.50 20.35 15.26
CA VAL A 282 24.70 19.17 14.91
C VAL A 282 24.55 19.07 13.39
N ASN A 283 24.82 17.89 12.85
CA ASN A 283 24.63 17.59 11.43
C ASN A 283 23.54 16.52 11.27
N PHE A 284 22.60 16.73 10.36
CA PHE A 284 21.58 15.75 9.98
C PHE A 284 21.97 15.14 8.63
N LEU A 285 22.58 13.94 8.66
CA LEU A 285 23.17 13.29 7.49
C LEU A 285 22.28 12.15 6.96
N GLY A 286 21.54 12.44 5.89
CA GLY A 286 20.79 11.45 5.11
C GLY A 286 19.60 12.00 4.32
N LYS A 287 19.10 11.21 3.35
CA LYS A 287 17.92 11.52 2.53
C LYS A 287 16.68 11.74 3.41
N TYR A 288 15.91 12.80 3.16
CA TYR A 288 14.61 13.03 3.83
C TYR A 288 13.63 11.88 3.58
N GLY A 289 12.96 11.43 4.63
CA GLY A 289 11.86 10.47 4.58
C GLY A 289 10.48 11.12 4.47
N GLU A 290 9.45 10.31 4.71
CA GLU A 290 8.04 10.73 4.72
C GLU A 290 7.71 11.74 5.84
N SER A 291 6.60 12.45 5.66
CA SER A 291 6.02 13.36 6.68
C SER A 291 5.82 12.65 8.03
N LEU A 292 6.11 13.35 9.13
CA LEU A 292 6.09 12.80 10.49
C LEU A 292 4.65 12.80 11.06
N PRO A 293 4.01 11.63 11.27
CA PRO A 293 2.59 11.58 11.63
C PRO A 293 2.31 12.23 13.00
N ASN A 294 3.18 11.97 13.98
CA ASN A 294 3.12 12.53 15.34
C ASN A 294 3.20 14.07 15.34
N GLN A 295 3.91 14.64 14.37
CA GLN A 295 4.06 16.09 14.17
C GLN A 295 2.99 16.63 13.21
N LYS A 296 1.76 16.11 13.26
CA LYS A 296 0.62 16.53 12.43
C LYS A 296 0.86 16.36 10.91
N ASN A 297 1.72 15.43 10.52
CA ASN A 297 2.21 15.21 9.14
C ASN A 297 3.09 16.35 8.58
N GLU A 298 3.73 17.12 9.45
CA GLU A 298 4.80 18.07 9.09
C GLU A 298 5.94 17.35 8.35
N LYS A 299 6.56 18.00 7.36
CA LYS A 299 7.72 17.44 6.66
C LYS A 299 8.93 17.44 7.58
N VAL A 300 9.81 16.47 7.40
CA VAL A 300 11.03 16.33 8.23
C VAL A 300 11.91 17.58 8.20
N ALA A 301 12.07 18.23 7.04
CA ALA A 301 12.79 19.51 6.92
C ALA A 301 12.13 20.65 7.71
N ASP A 302 10.80 20.78 7.61
CA ASP A 302 10.03 21.82 8.31
C ASP A 302 10.08 21.58 9.84
N TYR A 303 10.01 20.31 10.26
CA TYR A 303 10.18 19.89 11.65
C TYR A 303 11.56 20.26 12.20
N ILE A 304 12.65 19.89 11.52
CA ILE A 304 14.02 20.21 11.98
C ILE A 304 14.19 21.73 12.11
N ASN A 305 13.79 22.51 11.10
CA ASN A 305 13.85 23.98 11.13
C ASN A 305 13.05 24.59 12.30
N ARG A 306 11.89 24.01 12.65
CA ARG A 306 11.05 24.44 13.76
C ARG A 306 11.63 24.06 15.13
N LYS A 307 12.45 23.01 15.21
CA LYS A 307 13.16 22.61 16.44
C LYS A 307 14.44 23.44 16.62
N SER A 308 15.23 23.62 15.56
CA SER A 308 16.53 24.32 15.61
C SER A 308 16.42 25.82 15.89
N SER A 309 15.27 26.46 15.63
CA SER A 309 15.06 27.88 15.98
C SER A 309 15.08 28.18 17.50
N ALA A 310 15.20 27.16 18.35
CA ALA A 310 15.29 27.28 19.81
C ALA A 310 16.62 26.76 20.39
N TRP A 311 17.57 26.37 19.53
CA TRP A 311 18.88 25.85 19.93
C TRP A 311 19.98 26.91 19.76
N SER A 312 21.01 26.88 20.60
CA SER A 312 22.11 27.87 20.62
C SER A 312 23.31 27.51 19.72
N PHE A 313 23.24 26.35 19.05
CA PHE A 313 24.35 25.74 18.32
C PHE A 313 24.11 25.64 16.80
N GLU A 314 25.18 25.36 16.04
CA GLU A 314 25.12 25.28 14.57
C GLU A 314 24.35 24.03 14.11
N VAL A 315 23.47 24.16 13.12
CA VAL A 315 22.67 23.04 12.57
C VAL A 315 22.80 22.95 11.06
N ASN A 316 23.29 21.81 10.57
CA ASN A 316 23.44 21.50 9.15
C ASN A 316 22.53 20.33 8.73
N CYS A 317 22.00 20.36 7.51
CA CYS A 317 21.27 19.23 6.91
C CYS A 317 21.96 18.84 5.60
N ILE A 318 22.44 17.59 5.50
CA ILE A 318 23.23 17.05 4.39
C ILE A 318 22.46 15.83 3.87
N THR A 319 21.90 15.91 2.66
CA THR A 319 20.74 15.06 2.29
C THR A 319 20.82 14.44 0.90
N ASP A 320 21.91 14.72 0.20
CA ASP A 320 22.19 14.48 -1.20
C ASP A 320 23.34 13.48 -1.42
N CYS A 321 24.20 13.29 -0.42
CA CYS A 321 25.31 12.33 -0.40
C CYS A 321 24.90 10.89 -0.73
N ASN A 322 25.78 10.19 -1.45
CA ASN A 322 25.84 8.73 -1.49
C ASN A 322 26.53 8.14 -0.24
N GLN A 323 26.73 6.82 -0.21
CA GLN A 323 27.36 6.10 0.91
C GLN A 323 28.84 6.51 1.11
N PRO A 324 29.77 6.36 0.13
CA PRO A 324 31.14 6.86 0.23
C PRO A 324 31.27 8.33 0.67
N GLU A 325 30.42 9.21 0.15
CA GLU A 325 30.39 10.64 0.51
C GLU A 325 29.95 10.88 1.96
N ALA A 326 28.94 10.15 2.44
CA ALA A 326 28.47 10.24 3.82
C ALA A 326 29.52 9.74 4.82
N LEU A 327 30.22 8.66 4.50
CA LEU A 327 31.32 8.14 5.33
C LEU A 327 32.54 9.07 5.30
N SER A 328 32.90 9.59 4.13
CA SER A 328 33.98 10.59 3.99
C SER A 328 33.66 11.90 4.72
N PHE A 329 32.37 12.27 4.86
CA PHE A 329 31.96 13.38 5.73
C PHE A 329 32.17 13.05 7.21
N LEU A 330 31.73 11.88 7.67
CA LEU A 330 31.94 11.43 9.07
C LEU A 330 33.42 11.27 9.43
N CYS A 331 34.25 10.93 8.44
CA CYS A 331 35.70 10.79 8.56
C CYS A 331 36.47 12.09 8.22
N SER A 332 35.79 13.21 7.94
CA SER A 332 36.46 14.47 7.61
C SER A 332 37.13 15.15 8.81
N ARG A 333 36.74 14.77 10.03
CA ARG A 333 37.22 15.24 11.35
C ARG A 333 36.60 14.36 12.45
N ASP A 334 37.00 14.54 13.70
CA ASP A 334 36.39 13.82 14.82
C ASP A 334 34.94 14.29 15.07
N MET A 335 33.97 13.37 14.88
CA MET A 335 32.53 13.56 15.12
C MET A 335 31.98 12.33 15.85
N VAL A 336 30.89 12.47 16.62
CA VAL A 336 30.14 11.31 17.11
C VAL A 336 28.89 11.08 16.27
N ALA A 337 28.79 9.90 15.66
CA ALA A 337 27.60 9.49 14.93
C ALA A 337 26.47 9.11 15.91
N VAL A 338 25.23 9.49 15.59
CA VAL A 338 24.05 9.21 16.41
C VAL A 338 23.04 8.46 15.55
N MET A 339 22.68 7.25 15.99
CA MET A 339 21.79 6.33 15.26
C MET A 339 20.62 5.90 16.16
N PRO A 340 19.68 6.80 16.46
CA PRO A 340 18.71 6.63 17.54
C PRO A 340 17.42 5.91 17.08
N SER A 341 17.60 4.87 16.28
CA SER A 341 16.51 4.19 15.56
C SER A 341 15.45 3.61 16.49
N LEU A 342 14.21 3.56 16.01
CA LEU A 342 13.10 2.94 16.73
C LEU A 342 13.04 1.42 16.55
N ILE A 343 13.60 0.91 15.44
CA ILE A 343 13.86 -0.52 15.22
C ILE A 343 14.88 -0.69 14.08
N GLU A 344 15.70 -1.74 14.14
CA GLU A 344 16.53 -2.21 13.02
C GLU A 344 16.62 -3.75 12.97
N ASN A 345 16.88 -4.29 11.78
CA ASN A 345 17.40 -5.65 11.61
C ASN A 345 18.93 -5.56 11.76
N SER A 346 19.71 -6.06 10.80
CA SER A 346 21.14 -5.76 10.66
C SER A 346 21.33 -4.37 10.02
N THR A 347 21.59 -3.34 10.83
CA THR A 347 21.63 -1.95 10.33
C THR A 347 22.98 -1.58 9.73
N MET A 348 22.98 -1.38 8.40
CA MET A 348 24.11 -0.91 7.59
C MET A 348 24.92 0.22 8.25
N ALA A 349 24.24 1.22 8.81
CA ALA A 349 24.86 2.38 9.45
C ALA A 349 25.80 2.02 10.62
N VAL A 350 25.56 0.91 11.33
CA VAL A 350 26.43 0.47 12.43
C VAL A 350 27.64 -0.31 11.89
N TYR A 351 27.47 -1.18 10.88
CA TYR A 351 28.58 -1.81 10.17
C TYR A 351 29.54 -0.72 9.65
N GLU A 352 28.98 0.25 8.93
CA GLU A 352 29.71 1.38 8.36
C GLU A 352 30.49 2.17 9.41
N THR A 353 29.93 2.44 10.59
CA THR A 353 30.65 3.13 11.67
C THR A 353 31.69 2.27 12.39
N LEU A 354 31.48 0.95 12.50
CA LEU A 354 32.44 0.04 13.12
C LEU A 354 33.68 -0.12 12.25
N GLU A 355 33.50 -0.47 10.97
CA GLU A 355 34.57 -0.70 10.00
C GLU A 355 35.41 0.57 9.75
N ASN A 356 34.78 1.75 9.79
CA ASN A 356 35.47 3.04 9.64
C ASN A 356 35.94 3.65 10.97
N ASN A 357 35.89 2.93 12.10
CA ASN A 357 36.32 3.45 13.41
C ASN A 357 35.68 4.82 13.76
N ILE A 358 34.38 4.98 13.52
CA ILE A 358 33.61 6.19 13.82
C ILE A 358 32.97 5.99 15.20
N PRO A 359 33.27 6.82 16.23
CA PRO A 359 32.63 6.69 17.53
C PRO A 359 31.14 7.02 17.42
N PHE A 360 30.27 6.19 18.00
CA PHE A 360 28.81 6.34 17.84
C PHE A 360 27.99 6.06 19.10
N VAL A 361 26.82 6.69 19.17
CA VAL A 361 25.75 6.35 20.12
C VAL A 361 24.55 5.82 19.33
N ALA A 362 24.10 4.62 19.66
CA ALA A 362 22.95 3.98 19.04
C ALA A 362 21.93 3.49 20.07
N THR A 363 20.75 3.14 19.60
CA THR A 363 19.67 2.58 20.41
C THR A 363 19.76 1.06 20.50
N ARG A 364 19.55 0.51 21.70
CA ARG A 364 19.52 -0.93 22.00
C ARG A 364 18.19 -1.56 21.52
N VAL A 365 17.97 -1.57 20.20
CA VAL A 365 16.74 -2.06 19.57
C VAL A 365 17.04 -3.05 18.44
N GLY A 366 16.19 -4.06 18.30
CA GLY A 366 16.26 -5.02 17.20
C GLY A 366 17.61 -5.74 17.14
N GLY A 367 18.11 -5.97 15.92
CA GLY A 367 19.42 -6.59 15.68
C GLY A 367 20.64 -5.71 15.96
N THR A 368 20.46 -4.44 16.34
CA THR A 368 21.57 -3.48 16.58
C THR A 368 22.63 -4.00 17.59
N PRO A 369 22.26 -4.63 18.73
CA PRO A 369 23.24 -5.11 19.70
C PRO A 369 24.01 -6.36 19.23
N GLU A 370 23.53 -7.07 18.22
CA GLU A 370 24.16 -8.30 17.71
C GLU A 370 25.46 -7.99 16.91
N LEU A 371 25.62 -6.74 16.47
CA LEU A 371 26.75 -6.25 15.67
C LEU A 371 27.93 -5.73 16.51
N ILE A 372 27.74 -5.47 17.80
CA ILE A 372 28.66 -4.72 18.66
C ILE A 372 29.15 -5.62 19.79
N ALA A 373 30.44 -5.57 20.10
CA ALA A 373 31.04 -6.35 21.18
C ALA A 373 30.32 -6.06 22.53
N LYS A 374 30.05 -7.11 23.29
CA LYS A 374 29.16 -7.08 24.47
C LYS A 374 29.66 -6.13 25.56
N GLU A 375 30.97 -6.01 25.69
CA GLU A 375 31.69 -5.09 26.57
C GLU A 375 31.40 -3.61 26.28
N ASP A 376 31.21 -3.23 25.02
CA ASP A 376 30.95 -1.84 24.61
C ASP A 376 29.45 -1.48 24.60
N HIS A 377 28.55 -2.44 24.82
CA HIS A 377 27.10 -2.19 24.85
C HIS A 377 26.74 -1.07 25.83
N ASP A 378 27.33 -1.07 27.02
CA ASP A 378 27.03 -0.07 28.05
C ASP A 378 27.78 1.26 27.83
N ALA A 379 28.70 1.33 26.86
CA ALA A 379 29.33 2.54 26.37
C ALA A 379 28.54 3.22 25.23
N CYS A 380 28.04 2.46 24.25
CA CYS A 380 27.44 3.00 23.03
C CYS A 380 25.92 2.78 22.86
N LEU A 381 25.29 1.84 23.60
CA LEU A 381 23.87 1.49 23.45
C LEU A 381 23.00 1.97 24.63
N ILE A 382 22.01 2.80 24.33
CA ILE A 382 20.98 3.29 25.27
C ILE A 382 19.59 2.74 24.96
N ALA A 383 18.68 2.71 25.93
CA ALA A 383 17.28 2.45 25.63
C ALA A 383 16.69 3.64 24.84
N PRO A 384 15.71 3.42 23.94
CA PRO A 384 15.26 4.42 22.98
C PRO A 384 14.32 5.47 23.58
N PHE A 385 14.85 6.23 24.53
CA PHE A 385 14.21 7.37 25.17
C PHE A 385 15.08 8.62 25.01
N ALA A 386 14.44 9.77 24.76
CA ALA A 386 15.17 11.02 24.54
C ALA A 386 16.00 11.47 25.74
N TYR A 387 15.60 11.11 26.98
CA TYR A 387 16.36 11.45 28.18
C TYR A 387 17.63 10.59 28.35
N GLU A 388 17.59 9.29 28.05
CA GLU A 388 18.79 8.44 28.06
C GLU A 388 19.76 8.86 26.96
N LEU A 389 19.25 9.18 25.78
CA LEU A 389 20.08 9.72 24.71
C LEU A 389 20.70 11.07 25.09
N ALA A 390 19.94 11.98 25.72
CA ALA A 390 20.47 13.26 26.18
C ALA A 390 21.56 13.09 27.25
N GLU A 391 21.34 12.29 28.29
CA GLU A 391 22.36 12.06 29.33
C GLU A 391 23.58 11.28 28.79
N ARG A 392 23.40 10.39 27.80
CA ARG A 392 24.53 9.75 27.10
C ARG A 392 25.33 10.76 26.28
N LEU A 393 24.67 11.58 25.47
CA LEU A 393 25.32 12.60 24.64
C LEU A 393 26.01 13.66 25.51
N LYS A 394 25.44 14.03 26.66
CA LYS A 394 26.05 14.91 27.65
C LYS A 394 27.35 14.35 28.22
N LYS A 395 27.39 13.05 28.55
CA LYS A 395 28.64 12.38 28.93
C LYS A 395 29.66 12.39 27.79
N VAL A 396 29.23 12.02 26.58
CA VAL A 396 30.06 12.06 25.36
C VAL A 396 30.69 13.44 25.11
N LEU A 397 29.94 14.53 25.30
CA LEU A 397 30.42 15.90 25.14
C LEU A 397 31.35 16.37 26.28
N ASN A 398 31.25 15.79 27.47
CA ASN A 398 32.05 16.19 28.65
C ASN A 398 33.30 15.32 28.89
N GLU A 399 33.21 14.02 28.60
CA GLU A 399 34.19 12.98 28.95
C GLU A 399 34.86 12.37 27.71
N GLY A 400 34.39 12.72 26.51
CA GLY A 400 34.70 12.05 25.26
C GLY A 400 33.90 10.76 25.08
N HIS A 401 34.06 10.10 23.93
CA HIS A 401 33.45 8.80 23.64
C HIS A 401 34.47 7.79 23.13
N ARG A 402 34.27 6.51 23.44
CA ARG A 402 35.12 5.43 22.92
C ARG A 402 34.59 4.88 21.60
N ILE A 403 35.49 4.54 20.70
CA ILE A 403 35.17 3.77 19.50
C ILE A 403 34.87 2.33 19.94
N ALA A 404 33.71 1.81 19.57
CA ALA A 404 33.27 0.47 19.94
C ALA A 404 33.90 -0.61 19.05
N HIS A 405 34.09 -1.81 19.59
CA HIS A 405 34.53 -2.98 18.85
C HIS A 405 33.35 -3.65 18.14
N SER A 406 33.59 -4.20 16.94
CA SER A 406 32.62 -5.07 16.25
C SER A 406 32.52 -6.41 16.97
N ASN A 407 31.33 -7.03 16.94
CA ASN A 407 31.12 -8.40 17.44
C ASN A 407 31.68 -9.48 16.49
N PHE A 408 32.09 -9.10 15.28
CA PHE A 408 32.62 -10.00 14.24
C PHE A 408 33.64 -9.26 13.36
N ASP A 409 34.58 -10.00 12.76
CA ASP A 409 35.47 -9.49 11.70
C ASP A 409 34.78 -9.61 10.34
N ASN A 410 34.61 -8.48 9.63
CA ASN A 410 34.01 -8.53 8.30
C ASN A 410 34.93 -9.20 7.25
N SER A 411 36.25 -9.18 7.42
CA SER A 411 37.18 -9.93 6.56
C SER A 411 37.02 -11.45 6.72
N HIS A 412 36.66 -11.92 7.91
CA HIS A 412 36.23 -13.29 8.16
C HIS A 412 34.83 -13.55 7.57
N ASN A 413 33.87 -12.62 7.76
CA ASN A 413 32.52 -12.74 7.19
C ASN A 413 32.53 -12.91 5.65
N LEU A 414 33.39 -12.17 4.93
CA LEU A 414 33.59 -12.37 3.49
C LEU A 414 34.06 -13.80 3.16
N LYS A 415 35.05 -14.33 3.89
CA LYS A 415 35.56 -15.71 3.72
C LYS A 415 34.52 -16.78 4.06
N VAL A 416 33.58 -16.47 4.96
CA VAL A 416 32.43 -17.34 5.27
C VAL A 416 31.44 -17.37 4.11
N TRP A 417 31.03 -16.20 3.61
CA TRP A 417 30.10 -16.12 2.50
C TRP A 417 30.65 -16.75 1.21
N TYR A 418 31.92 -16.50 0.86
CA TYR A 418 32.53 -17.10 -0.33
C TYR A 418 32.84 -18.58 -0.13
N GLY A 419 33.37 -18.99 1.03
CA GLY A 419 33.65 -20.40 1.32
C GLY A 419 32.39 -21.27 1.41
N PHE A 420 31.26 -20.72 1.82
CA PHE A 420 29.96 -21.39 1.72
C PHE A 420 29.56 -21.66 0.26
N HIS A 421 29.79 -20.72 -0.66
CA HIS A 421 29.51 -20.94 -2.08
C HIS A 421 30.54 -21.84 -2.77
N ALA A 422 31.80 -21.85 -2.33
CA ALA A 422 32.80 -22.85 -2.76
C ALA A 422 32.40 -24.27 -2.32
N TYR A 423 31.94 -24.44 -1.07
CA TYR A 423 31.38 -25.70 -0.58
C TYR A 423 30.15 -26.16 -1.40
N LEU A 424 29.25 -25.25 -1.75
CA LEU A 424 28.13 -25.55 -2.65
C LEU A 424 28.62 -25.94 -4.05
N ALA A 425 29.64 -25.29 -4.61
CA ALA A 425 30.21 -25.64 -5.91
C ALA A 425 30.75 -27.08 -5.95
N ASP A 426 31.47 -27.50 -4.91
CA ASP A 426 31.92 -28.89 -4.77
C ASP A 426 30.74 -29.87 -4.63
N LEU A 427 29.70 -29.48 -3.89
CA LEU A 427 28.51 -30.33 -3.68
C LEU A 427 27.72 -30.56 -4.98
N PHE A 428 27.54 -29.51 -5.79
CA PHE A 428 26.83 -29.55 -7.07
C PHE A 428 27.68 -30.12 -8.22
N SER A 429 29.02 -30.00 -8.16
CA SER A 429 29.91 -30.71 -9.09
C SER A 429 29.95 -32.22 -8.81
N LYS A 430 29.94 -32.61 -7.52
CA LYS A 430 29.97 -34.00 -7.09
C LYS A 430 28.64 -34.74 -7.31
N TYR A 431 27.50 -34.06 -7.17
CA TYR A 431 26.17 -34.65 -7.23
C TYR A 431 25.26 -33.87 -8.19
N GLN A 432 24.44 -34.58 -8.97
CA GLN A 432 23.38 -33.95 -9.77
C GLN A 432 22.52 -33.04 -8.87
N GLY A 433 22.15 -31.83 -9.33
CA GLY A 433 21.61 -30.76 -8.49
C GLY A 433 20.49 -31.19 -7.51
N ARG A 434 19.55 -32.05 -7.94
CA ARG A 434 18.47 -32.55 -7.05
C ARG A 434 19.02 -33.36 -5.85
N VAL A 435 20.08 -34.12 -6.06
CA VAL A 435 20.79 -34.87 -5.01
C VAL A 435 21.66 -33.93 -4.17
N ALA A 436 22.32 -32.93 -4.77
CA ALA A 436 23.06 -31.90 -4.04
C ALA A 436 22.17 -31.12 -3.07
N VAL A 437 20.96 -30.72 -3.51
CA VAL A 437 19.94 -30.08 -2.66
C VAL A 437 19.48 -31.03 -1.55
N ARG A 438 19.19 -32.30 -1.83
CA ARG A 438 18.80 -33.29 -0.79
C ARG A 438 19.91 -33.49 0.26
N GLU A 439 21.14 -33.75 -0.16
CA GLU A 439 22.30 -33.92 0.74
C GLU A 439 22.55 -32.68 1.62
N LEU A 440 22.26 -31.47 1.13
CA LEU A 440 22.37 -30.24 1.91
C LEU A 440 21.24 -30.08 2.94
N LEU A 441 20.00 -30.43 2.59
CA LEU A 441 18.81 -30.16 3.39
C LEU A 441 18.49 -31.26 4.40
N GLU A 442 18.80 -32.51 4.10
CA GLU A 442 18.44 -33.64 4.95
C GLU A 442 19.24 -33.68 6.27
N LYS A 443 18.73 -34.48 7.21
CA LYS A 443 19.45 -34.97 8.40
C LYS A 443 19.66 -36.46 8.19
N LYS A 444 20.83 -36.99 8.57
CA LYS A 444 21.30 -38.36 8.25
C LYS A 444 20.45 -39.53 8.76
N ASP A 445 19.36 -39.24 9.47
CA ASP A 445 18.47 -40.22 10.11
C ASP A 445 17.12 -40.38 9.38
N ILE A 446 16.91 -39.73 8.23
CA ILE A 446 15.78 -39.99 7.34
C ILE A 446 16.20 -41.04 6.32
N VAL A 447 15.54 -42.20 6.34
CA VAL A 447 15.71 -43.26 5.33
C VAL A 447 15.26 -42.70 3.98
N PRO A 448 16.01 -42.90 2.87
CA PRO A 448 15.60 -42.40 1.57
C PRO A 448 14.21 -42.93 1.21
N THR A 449 13.31 -42.03 0.81
CA THR A 449 12.11 -42.41 0.08
C THR A 449 12.57 -43.09 -1.20
N VAL A 450 12.42 -44.43 -1.21
CA VAL A 450 12.77 -45.30 -2.34
C VAL A 450 12.19 -44.71 -3.62
N ASP A 451 12.94 -44.77 -4.71
CA ASP A 451 12.44 -44.49 -6.06
C ASP A 451 11.35 -45.52 -6.42
N SER A 452 10.13 -45.26 -5.94
CA SER A 452 8.95 -46.06 -6.23
C SER A 452 8.45 -45.70 -7.62
N GLU A 453 9.07 -46.32 -8.61
CA GLU A 453 8.47 -46.48 -9.93
C GLU A 453 7.04 -47.08 -9.81
N GLU A 454 6.21 -46.85 -10.82
CA GLU A 454 4.85 -47.41 -10.99
C GLU A 454 3.70 -46.95 -10.08
N LEU A 455 3.91 -46.22 -8.96
CA LEU A 455 2.79 -45.64 -8.18
C LEU A 455 2.44 -44.20 -8.60
N THR A 456 1.53 -44.08 -9.57
CA THR A 456 0.80 -42.83 -9.87
C THR A 456 -0.38 -42.67 -8.92
N SER A 457 -0.42 -41.58 -8.13
CA SER A 457 -1.55 -41.24 -7.27
C SER A 457 -2.86 -41.20 -8.07
N ARG A 458 -3.89 -41.93 -7.64
CA ARG A 458 -5.15 -42.02 -8.38
C ARG A 458 -6.09 -40.87 -8.00
N LEU A 459 -6.82 -40.35 -8.97
CA LEU A 459 -7.63 -39.14 -8.87
C LEU A 459 -9.12 -39.45 -9.09
N GLU A 460 -9.96 -39.08 -8.14
CA GLU A 460 -11.42 -39.06 -8.31
C GLU A 460 -11.92 -37.61 -8.42
N VAL A 461 -12.60 -37.25 -9.50
CA VAL A 461 -13.24 -35.94 -9.64
C VAL A 461 -14.62 -36.00 -9.00
N ILE A 462 -14.93 -35.05 -8.12
CA ILE A 462 -16.21 -34.95 -7.40
C ILE A 462 -16.87 -33.63 -7.80
N VAL A 463 -17.86 -33.72 -8.69
CA VAL A 463 -18.52 -32.57 -9.32
C VAL A 463 -19.88 -32.35 -8.70
N LEU A 464 -20.08 -31.25 -7.98
CA LEU A 464 -21.43 -30.81 -7.61
C LEU A 464 -22.03 -30.02 -8.77
N LEU A 465 -23.08 -30.56 -9.39
CA LEU A 465 -23.75 -29.89 -10.49
C LEU A 465 -24.62 -28.73 -9.95
N ARG A 466 -24.49 -27.55 -10.56
CA ARG A 466 -25.21 -26.32 -10.18
C ARG A 466 -26.10 -25.75 -11.28
N GLU A 467 -25.88 -26.17 -12.53
CA GLU A 467 -26.52 -25.68 -13.74
C GLU A 467 -26.38 -26.71 -14.87
N ILE A 468 -27.01 -26.46 -16.03
CA ILE A 468 -27.02 -27.36 -17.19
C ILE A 468 -26.00 -26.95 -18.25
N ASN A 469 -25.79 -25.64 -18.44
CA ASN A 469 -25.16 -25.07 -19.64
C ASN A 469 -23.70 -25.50 -19.85
N SER A 470 -22.92 -25.54 -18.77
CA SER A 470 -21.48 -25.85 -18.82
C SER A 470 -21.14 -27.34 -18.71
N VAL A 471 -22.12 -28.21 -18.37
CA VAL A 471 -21.85 -29.60 -17.95
C VAL A 471 -21.20 -30.44 -19.05
N MET A 472 -21.71 -30.43 -20.28
CA MET A 472 -21.13 -31.25 -21.34
C MET A 472 -19.72 -30.80 -21.74
N ALA A 473 -19.46 -29.50 -21.86
CA ALA A 473 -18.12 -28.97 -22.16
C ALA A 473 -17.10 -29.25 -21.05
N PHE A 474 -17.54 -29.29 -19.78
CA PHE A 474 -16.73 -29.76 -18.66
C PHE A 474 -16.48 -31.28 -18.74
N THR A 475 -17.48 -32.05 -19.18
CA THR A 475 -17.38 -33.51 -19.36
C THR A 475 -16.44 -33.88 -20.50
N ASP A 476 -16.44 -33.13 -21.61
CA ASP A 476 -15.46 -33.24 -22.69
C ASP A 476 -14.02 -33.04 -22.19
N ALA A 477 -13.80 -32.03 -21.34
CA ALA A 477 -12.49 -31.81 -20.72
C ALA A 477 -12.07 -32.97 -19.82
N LEU A 478 -12.98 -33.54 -19.01
CA LEU A 478 -12.70 -34.74 -18.23
C LEU A 478 -12.37 -35.98 -19.09
N ALA A 479 -13.03 -36.13 -20.25
CA ALA A 479 -12.77 -37.25 -21.17
C ALA A 479 -11.37 -37.19 -21.80
N LEU A 480 -10.83 -35.97 -21.99
CA LEU A 480 -9.46 -35.73 -22.45
C LEU A 480 -8.42 -35.92 -21.32
N GLU A 481 -8.74 -35.49 -20.10
CA GLU A 481 -7.83 -35.54 -18.94
C GLU A 481 -7.70 -36.91 -18.28
N GLN A 482 -8.65 -37.82 -18.51
CA GLN A 482 -8.66 -39.21 -18.02
C GLN A 482 -8.32 -39.35 -16.51
N PRO A 483 -9.17 -38.79 -15.62
CA PRO A 483 -9.13 -39.13 -14.19
C PRO A 483 -9.50 -40.61 -13.99
N ASP A 484 -9.06 -41.21 -12.89
CA ASP A 484 -9.35 -42.62 -12.59
C ASP A 484 -10.84 -42.86 -12.30
N ALA A 485 -11.54 -41.85 -11.78
CA ALA A 485 -12.98 -41.86 -11.58
C ALA A 485 -13.60 -40.46 -11.60
N ALA A 486 -14.91 -40.38 -11.84
CA ALA A 486 -15.70 -39.15 -11.69
C ALA A 486 -17.09 -39.40 -11.07
N LYS A 487 -17.49 -38.55 -10.12
CA LYS A 487 -18.81 -38.56 -9.46
C LYS A 487 -19.56 -37.28 -9.80
N PHE A 488 -20.75 -37.41 -10.38
CA PHE A 488 -21.68 -36.30 -10.58
C PHE A 488 -22.70 -36.28 -9.43
N LEU A 489 -22.59 -35.29 -8.56
CA LEU A 489 -23.50 -35.11 -7.43
C LEU A 489 -24.68 -34.23 -7.86
N ILE A 490 -25.91 -34.70 -7.62
CA ILE A 490 -27.13 -33.94 -7.91
C ILE A 490 -27.87 -33.59 -6.62
N THR A 491 -28.12 -32.30 -6.40
CA THR A 491 -29.00 -31.79 -5.30
C THR A 491 -30.32 -31.21 -5.83
N ASP A 492 -30.40 -30.92 -7.14
CA ASP A 492 -31.59 -30.42 -7.83
C ASP A 492 -32.05 -31.45 -8.88
N PRO A 493 -33.32 -31.93 -8.84
CA PRO A 493 -33.89 -32.83 -9.85
C PRO A 493 -33.78 -32.33 -11.30
N ALA A 494 -33.73 -31.02 -11.53
CA ALA A 494 -33.58 -30.46 -12.88
C ALA A 494 -32.26 -30.86 -13.57
N LEU A 495 -31.25 -31.28 -12.80
CA LEU A 495 -29.92 -31.63 -13.29
C LEU A 495 -29.76 -33.15 -13.56
N GLU A 496 -30.68 -33.98 -13.09
CA GLU A 496 -30.60 -35.45 -13.13
C GLU A 496 -30.37 -36.00 -14.55
N ASN A 497 -31.19 -35.56 -15.52
CA ASN A 497 -31.07 -36.01 -16.92
C ASN A 497 -29.69 -35.67 -17.52
N THR A 498 -29.16 -34.48 -17.20
CA THR A 498 -27.85 -34.02 -17.68
C THR A 498 -26.72 -34.80 -17.01
N ALA A 499 -26.85 -35.10 -15.72
CA ALA A 499 -25.89 -35.91 -14.96
C ALA A 499 -25.74 -37.32 -15.54
N TYR A 500 -26.85 -38.00 -15.87
CA TYR A 500 -26.79 -39.32 -16.51
C TYR A 500 -26.20 -39.28 -17.92
N GLN A 501 -26.44 -38.21 -18.70
CA GLN A 501 -25.81 -38.03 -20.02
C GLN A 501 -24.29 -37.85 -19.91
N ALA A 502 -23.83 -36.98 -19.02
CA ALA A 502 -22.41 -36.74 -18.76
C ALA A 502 -21.70 -37.99 -18.20
N CYS A 503 -22.33 -38.66 -17.23
CA CYS A 503 -21.84 -39.91 -16.65
C CYS A 503 -21.67 -41.00 -17.71
N LYS A 504 -22.70 -41.23 -18.55
CA LYS A 504 -22.60 -42.21 -19.64
C LYS A 504 -21.51 -41.84 -20.64
N TYR A 505 -21.39 -40.56 -21.02
CA TYR A 505 -20.37 -40.12 -21.96
C TYR A 505 -18.95 -40.44 -21.46
N LEU A 506 -18.66 -40.21 -20.18
CA LEU A 506 -17.38 -40.62 -19.59
C LEU A 506 -17.18 -42.14 -19.55
N GLN A 507 -18.23 -42.92 -19.29
CA GLN A 507 -18.17 -44.39 -19.36
C GLN A 507 -17.90 -44.89 -20.79
N ASP A 508 -18.54 -44.28 -21.80
CA ASP A 508 -18.31 -44.57 -23.22
C ASP A 508 -16.86 -44.18 -23.65
N PHE A 509 -16.21 -43.25 -22.95
CA PHE A 509 -14.77 -42.90 -23.06
C PHE A 509 -13.83 -43.71 -22.13
N GLY A 510 -14.36 -44.64 -21.32
CA GLY A 510 -13.57 -45.53 -20.46
C GLY A 510 -13.22 -45.00 -19.06
N VAL A 511 -13.67 -43.81 -18.68
CA VAL A 511 -13.53 -43.28 -17.32
C VAL A 511 -14.58 -43.89 -16.40
N LYS A 512 -14.19 -44.31 -15.18
CA LYS A 512 -15.12 -44.88 -14.20
C LYS A 512 -16.03 -43.79 -13.61
N SER A 513 -17.24 -43.65 -14.13
CA SER A 513 -18.17 -42.60 -13.69
C SER A 513 -19.46 -43.11 -13.05
N GLU A 514 -20.00 -42.36 -12.08
CA GLU A 514 -21.30 -42.59 -11.46
C GLU A 514 -22.05 -41.27 -11.18
N VAL A 515 -23.38 -41.34 -11.08
CA VAL A 515 -24.24 -40.25 -10.59
C VAL A 515 -24.64 -40.59 -9.16
N VAL A 516 -24.51 -39.64 -8.24
CA VAL A 516 -24.85 -39.83 -6.82
C VAL A 516 -25.98 -38.88 -6.43
N ASP A 517 -27.11 -39.46 -6.04
CA ASP A 517 -28.31 -38.74 -5.65
C ASP A 517 -28.18 -38.14 -4.24
N PHE A 518 -28.22 -36.80 -4.19
CA PHE A 518 -28.28 -35.99 -2.98
C PHE A 518 -29.45 -35.00 -3.04
N ILE A 519 -30.51 -35.29 -3.79
CA ILE A 519 -31.72 -34.46 -3.88
C ILE A 519 -32.33 -34.30 -2.47
N GLY A 520 -32.49 -33.04 -2.04
CA GLY A 520 -32.96 -32.70 -0.70
C GLY A 520 -31.92 -32.79 0.42
N TYR A 521 -30.65 -33.12 0.11
CA TYR A 521 -29.53 -32.96 1.03
C TYR A 521 -28.80 -31.63 0.78
N PRO A 522 -28.21 -31.00 1.82
CA PRO A 522 -27.40 -29.80 1.63
C PRO A 522 -26.15 -30.05 0.77
N ALA A 523 -25.81 -29.10 -0.10
CA ALA A 523 -24.59 -29.11 -0.92
C ALA A 523 -23.32 -29.57 -0.18
N GLY A 524 -23.07 -29.06 1.03
CA GLY A 524 -21.91 -29.46 1.84
C GLY A 524 -21.94 -30.92 2.32
N VAL A 525 -23.12 -31.50 2.55
CA VAL A 525 -23.28 -32.92 2.92
C VAL A 525 -23.03 -33.84 1.72
N ALA A 526 -23.41 -33.42 0.51
CA ALA A 526 -23.13 -34.13 -0.73
C ALA A 526 -21.61 -34.26 -0.97
N PHE A 527 -20.89 -33.14 -0.85
CA PHE A 527 -19.42 -33.14 -0.91
C PHE A 527 -18.79 -33.98 0.21
N ASP A 528 -19.18 -33.76 1.46
CA ASP A 528 -18.60 -34.43 2.62
C ASP A 528 -18.67 -35.96 2.52
N ARG A 529 -19.86 -36.50 2.22
CA ARG A 529 -20.03 -37.95 2.06
C ARG A 529 -19.19 -38.50 0.91
N SER A 530 -19.24 -37.85 -0.25
CA SER A 530 -18.51 -38.29 -1.45
C SER A 530 -16.99 -38.30 -1.24
N LEU A 531 -16.44 -37.29 -0.57
CA LEU A 531 -15.02 -37.15 -0.21
C LEU A 531 -14.60 -38.18 0.85
N ASN A 532 -15.44 -38.42 1.86
CA ASN A 532 -15.18 -39.41 2.90
C ASN A 532 -15.23 -40.85 2.35
N GLU A 533 -16.22 -41.18 1.53
CA GLU A 533 -16.41 -42.48 0.89
C GLU A 533 -15.36 -42.80 -0.19
N SER A 534 -14.69 -41.78 -0.77
CA SER A 534 -13.68 -41.96 -1.80
C SER A 534 -12.51 -42.87 -1.36
N GLN A 535 -12.11 -43.79 -2.24
CA GLN A 535 -11.02 -44.75 -2.02
C GLN A 535 -9.76 -44.43 -2.87
N PHE A 536 -9.58 -43.15 -3.21
CA PHE A 536 -8.52 -42.62 -4.07
C PHE A 536 -7.52 -41.79 -3.26
N GLU A 537 -6.28 -41.65 -3.75
CA GLU A 537 -5.22 -40.92 -3.02
C GLU A 537 -5.49 -39.41 -2.93
N ALA A 538 -6.20 -38.84 -3.91
CA ALA A 538 -6.75 -37.48 -3.84
C ALA A 538 -8.08 -37.35 -4.59
N CYS A 539 -8.88 -36.36 -4.18
CA CYS A 539 -10.13 -35.99 -4.83
C CYS A 539 -10.04 -34.58 -5.42
N ILE A 540 -10.49 -34.37 -6.65
CA ILE A 540 -10.65 -33.02 -7.23
C ILE A 540 -12.09 -32.57 -7.04
N LEU A 541 -12.34 -31.69 -6.07
CA LEU A 541 -13.68 -31.14 -5.83
C LEU A 541 -13.93 -29.98 -6.80
N CYS A 542 -15.07 -30.03 -7.49
CA CYS A 542 -15.56 -29.01 -8.40
C CYS A 542 -16.95 -28.53 -7.95
N ASP A 543 -17.06 -27.30 -7.45
CA ASP A 543 -18.35 -26.68 -7.10
C ASP A 543 -18.90 -25.88 -8.28
N GLY A 544 -19.71 -26.56 -9.10
CA GLY A 544 -20.12 -26.10 -10.44
C GLY A 544 -19.18 -26.60 -11.55
N THR A 545 -19.62 -26.42 -12.80
CA THR A 545 -18.94 -26.88 -14.03
C THR A 545 -18.37 -25.73 -14.88
N ALA A 546 -18.43 -24.48 -14.40
CA ALA A 546 -18.00 -23.30 -15.15
C ALA A 546 -16.49 -23.28 -15.44
N SER A 547 -15.65 -23.78 -14.53
CA SER A 547 -14.21 -23.93 -14.72
C SER A 547 -13.90 -25.35 -15.20
N ARG A 548 -13.48 -25.51 -16.46
CA ARG A 548 -13.08 -26.81 -17.05
C ARG A 548 -11.56 -26.98 -17.06
N PHE A 549 -11.10 -28.23 -17.21
CA PHE A 549 -9.69 -28.57 -17.14
C PHE A 549 -9.00 -28.35 -18.50
N ILE A 550 -7.72 -27.98 -18.47
CA ILE A 550 -6.84 -27.89 -19.64
C ILE A 550 -5.90 -29.11 -19.67
N ASN A 551 -5.57 -29.57 -20.87
CA ASN A 551 -4.65 -30.67 -21.15
C ASN A 551 -3.38 -30.63 -20.27
N GLY A 552 -3.26 -31.61 -19.37
CA GLY A 552 -2.16 -31.81 -18.44
C GLY A 552 -2.50 -31.62 -16.96
N PHE A 553 -3.67 -31.09 -16.59
CA PHE A 553 -4.00 -30.78 -15.19
C PHE A 553 -3.85 -31.97 -14.24
N CYS A 554 -4.49 -33.09 -14.57
CA CYS A 554 -4.42 -34.35 -13.84
C CYS A 554 -2.98 -34.90 -13.81
N SER A 555 -2.19 -34.70 -14.87
CA SER A 555 -0.79 -35.15 -14.90
C SER A 555 0.10 -34.35 -13.93
N GLN A 556 -0.08 -33.02 -13.86
CA GLN A 556 0.65 -32.17 -12.92
C GLN A 556 0.22 -32.43 -11.49
N LEU A 557 -1.07 -32.68 -11.24
CA LEU A 557 -1.55 -33.13 -9.92
C LEU A 557 -0.92 -34.46 -9.50
N ARG A 558 -0.78 -35.44 -10.42
CA ARG A 558 -0.10 -36.72 -10.15
C ARG A 558 1.41 -36.56 -9.89
N ILE A 559 2.05 -35.52 -10.41
CA ILE A 559 3.44 -35.17 -10.07
C ILE A 559 3.47 -34.54 -8.67
N ALA A 560 2.62 -33.55 -8.41
CA ALA A 560 2.59 -32.84 -7.14
C ALA A 560 2.26 -33.72 -5.93
N LEU A 561 1.35 -34.69 -6.10
CA LEU A 561 0.97 -35.65 -5.05
C LEU A 561 2.07 -36.69 -4.71
N LYS A 562 3.20 -36.71 -5.43
CA LYS A 562 4.39 -37.49 -5.04
C LYS A 562 5.24 -36.75 -4.01
N GLU A 563 5.44 -35.44 -4.19
CA GLU A 563 6.28 -34.63 -3.29
C GLU A 563 5.47 -33.98 -2.15
N ASN A 564 4.17 -33.70 -2.37
CA ASN A 564 3.31 -33.03 -1.39
C ASN A 564 1.91 -33.68 -1.30
N GLN A 565 1.64 -34.34 -0.17
CA GLN A 565 0.35 -34.96 0.18
C GLN A 565 -0.37 -34.23 1.33
N TYR A 566 0.10 -33.03 1.70
CA TYR A 566 -0.32 -32.27 2.89
C TYR A 566 -0.77 -30.83 2.56
N SER A 567 -1.06 -30.54 1.30
CA SER A 567 -1.60 -29.24 0.88
C SER A 567 -2.79 -29.42 -0.06
N PHE A 568 -3.68 -28.44 -0.08
CA PHE A 568 -4.65 -28.28 -1.16
C PHE A 568 -3.92 -27.80 -2.41
N ILE A 569 -4.37 -28.21 -3.60
CA ILE A 569 -3.72 -27.83 -4.87
C ILE A 569 -4.75 -27.28 -5.85
N THR A 570 -4.46 -26.12 -6.44
CA THR A 570 -5.26 -25.51 -7.53
C THR A 570 -4.33 -24.90 -8.59
N SER A 571 -4.88 -24.32 -9.66
CA SER A 571 -4.12 -23.73 -10.78
C SER A 571 -4.57 -22.31 -11.09
N PHE A 572 -3.82 -21.59 -11.93
CA PHE A 572 -4.36 -20.41 -12.60
C PHE A 572 -5.51 -20.78 -13.55
N ILE A 573 -6.42 -19.82 -13.79
CA ILE A 573 -7.57 -19.98 -14.67
C ILE A 573 -7.46 -19.01 -15.86
N SER A 574 -7.47 -19.54 -17.08
CA SER A 574 -7.60 -18.75 -18.31
C SER A 574 -9.03 -18.23 -18.47
N LEU A 575 -9.18 -16.99 -18.94
CA LEU A 575 -10.47 -16.34 -19.21
C LEU A 575 -10.44 -15.58 -20.56
N PRO A 576 -11.59 -15.33 -21.19
CA PRO A 576 -11.74 -14.45 -22.35
C PRO A 576 -11.10 -13.05 -22.19
N ASP A 577 -10.80 -12.43 -23.33
CA ASP A 577 -10.14 -11.11 -23.45
C ASP A 577 -8.73 -11.04 -22.86
N ASN A 578 -7.97 -12.15 -22.90
CA ASN A 578 -6.63 -12.25 -22.33
C ASN A 578 -6.60 -11.89 -20.82
N LYS A 579 -7.61 -12.37 -20.08
CA LYS A 579 -7.72 -12.27 -18.62
C LYS A 579 -7.23 -13.58 -17.99
N ILE A 580 -6.73 -13.50 -16.76
CA ILE A 580 -6.23 -14.66 -16.02
C ILE A 580 -6.54 -14.50 -14.53
N ILE A 581 -7.12 -15.53 -13.91
CA ILE A 581 -7.26 -15.58 -12.46
C ILE A 581 -6.03 -16.28 -11.90
N MET A 582 -5.32 -15.57 -11.03
CA MET A 582 -4.18 -16.10 -10.30
C MET A 582 -4.55 -16.17 -8.81
N PRO A 583 -4.86 -17.37 -8.27
CA PRO A 583 -4.79 -17.62 -6.84
C PRO A 583 -3.41 -17.33 -6.28
N MET A 584 -3.37 -16.91 -5.02
CA MET A 584 -2.15 -16.61 -4.27
C MET A 584 -1.93 -17.60 -3.11
N GLY A 585 -2.98 -18.25 -2.63
CA GLY A 585 -2.96 -19.16 -1.48
C GLY A 585 -4.04 -18.85 -0.45
N SER A 586 -4.03 -19.61 0.65
CA SER A 586 -5.05 -19.67 1.71
C SER A 586 -5.05 -18.48 2.70
N ASP A 587 -4.66 -17.28 2.27
CA ASP A 587 -4.75 -16.09 3.12
C ASP A 587 -6.21 -15.66 3.33
N THR A 588 -6.73 -15.90 4.54
CA THR A 588 -8.04 -15.41 4.98
C THR A 588 -8.19 -13.89 4.78
N VAL A 589 -7.14 -13.10 5.07
CA VAL A 589 -7.24 -11.64 5.01
C VAL A 589 -7.33 -11.15 3.57
N SER A 590 -6.55 -11.72 2.64
CA SER A 590 -6.65 -11.39 1.22
C SER A 590 -7.90 -11.96 0.55
N GLU A 591 -8.33 -13.17 0.90
CA GLU A 591 -9.56 -13.77 0.36
C GLU A 591 -10.79 -12.95 0.76
N ILE A 592 -10.91 -12.54 2.03
CA ILE A 592 -11.94 -11.58 2.44
C ILE A 592 -11.73 -10.26 1.70
N THR A 593 -10.54 -9.65 1.78
CA THR A 593 -10.33 -8.27 1.33
C THR A 593 -10.45 -8.09 -0.18
N PHE A 594 -10.18 -9.10 -1.01
CA PHE A 594 -10.12 -8.96 -2.47
C PHE A 594 -10.96 -10.00 -3.23
N GLY A 595 -11.30 -11.13 -2.60
CA GLY A 595 -11.69 -12.34 -3.32
C GLY A 595 -10.52 -12.99 -4.07
N ASN A 596 -10.72 -14.24 -4.46
CA ASN A 596 -9.89 -14.98 -5.43
C ASN A 596 -8.43 -15.18 -5.01
N SER A 597 -8.13 -15.12 -3.70
CA SER A 597 -6.85 -15.62 -3.17
C SER A 597 -6.79 -17.14 -3.29
N ILE A 598 -7.93 -17.81 -3.14
CA ILE A 598 -8.12 -19.26 -3.33
C ILE A 598 -8.32 -19.63 -4.81
N GLY A 599 -8.71 -18.68 -5.65
CA GLY A 599 -8.88 -18.90 -7.09
C GLY A 599 -10.19 -19.61 -7.42
N ALA A 600 -10.10 -20.80 -8.01
CA ALA A 600 -11.23 -21.54 -8.58
C ALA A 600 -12.17 -22.17 -7.53
N ASN A 601 -13.36 -22.56 -7.99
CA ASN A 601 -14.18 -23.59 -7.33
C ASN A 601 -13.66 -25.03 -7.61
N VAL A 602 -12.42 -25.17 -8.10
CA VAL A 602 -11.77 -26.44 -8.47
C VAL A 602 -10.49 -26.60 -7.67
N VAL A 603 -10.48 -27.57 -6.74
CA VAL A 603 -9.35 -27.80 -5.83
C VAL A 603 -9.14 -29.30 -5.62
N CYS A 604 -7.89 -29.75 -5.78
CA CYS A 604 -7.44 -31.08 -5.42
C CYS A 604 -7.15 -31.17 -3.91
N ILE A 605 -7.73 -32.17 -3.27
CA ILE A 605 -7.64 -32.45 -1.83
C ILE A 605 -7.00 -33.85 -1.66
N PRO A 606 -5.76 -33.96 -1.16
CA PRO A 606 -5.17 -35.25 -0.81
C PRO A 606 -5.96 -35.92 0.31
N LYS A 607 -6.10 -37.26 0.27
CA LYS A 607 -6.87 -38.00 1.28
C LYS A 607 -6.33 -37.77 2.71
N SER A 608 -5.01 -37.56 2.83
CA SER A 608 -4.32 -37.27 4.10
C SER A 608 -4.69 -35.91 4.73
N VAL A 609 -5.13 -34.95 3.90
CA VAL A 609 -5.66 -33.64 4.35
C VAL A 609 -7.12 -33.80 4.75
N SER A 610 -7.96 -34.37 3.88
CA SER A 610 -9.39 -34.55 4.19
C SER A 610 -9.63 -35.39 5.45
N SER A 611 -8.80 -36.40 5.71
CA SER A 611 -8.89 -37.24 6.92
C SER A 611 -8.58 -36.51 8.23
N LYS A 612 -8.13 -35.24 8.19
CA LYS A 612 -7.73 -34.45 9.35
C LYS A 612 -8.50 -33.13 9.49
N VAL A 613 -8.86 -32.49 8.39
CA VAL A 613 -9.66 -31.25 8.37
C VAL A 613 -11.10 -31.49 8.87
N GLY A 614 -11.56 -32.74 8.83
CA GLY A 614 -12.91 -33.11 9.21
C GLY A 614 -13.92 -32.76 8.12
N HIS A 615 -15.16 -32.53 8.53
CA HIS A 615 -16.29 -32.39 7.60
C HIS A 615 -16.33 -31.04 6.88
N LEU A 616 -16.94 -31.01 5.69
CA LEU A 616 -17.47 -29.77 5.11
C LEU A 616 -18.72 -29.34 5.88
N LEU A 617 -18.95 -28.01 5.99
CA LEU A 617 -20.12 -27.49 6.71
C LEU A 617 -21.43 -27.92 6.02
N PRO A 618 -22.43 -28.43 6.77
CA PRO A 618 -23.64 -29.04 6.21
C PRO A 618 -24.69 -28.00 5.74
N TYR A 619 -24.24 -26.96 5.04
CA TYR A 619 -25.09 -25.89 4.52
C TYR A 619 -25.46 -26.11 3.06
N ASP A 620 -26.66 -25.66 2.69
CA ASP A 620 -27.13 -25.63 1.32
C ASP A 620 -26.99 -24.20 0.76
N ILE A 621 -25.85 -23.93 0.15
CA ILE A 621 -25.51 -22.63 -0.45
C ILE A 621 -24.72 -22.84 -1.74
N ARG A 622 -24.80 -21.89 -2.67
CA ARG A 622 -24.12 -21.94 -3.98
C ARG A 622 -22.63 -21.61 -3.93
N TYR A 623 -22.18 -20.84 -2.93
CA TYR A 623 -20.84 -20.23 -2.93
C TYR A 623 -20.22 -20.25 -1.52
N GLY A 624 -18.89 -20.45 -1.44
CA GLY A 624 -18.10 -20.27 -0.21
C GLY A 624 -17.77 -21.53 0.59
N LEU A 625 -18.40 -22.68 0.30
CA LEU A 625 -18.19 -23.94 1.05
C LEU A 625 -16.74 -24.44 0.93
N LEU A 626 -16.23 -24.55 -0.30
CA LEU A 626 -14.87 -25.02 -0.56
C LEU A 626 -13.84 -24.02 -0.03
N GLN A 627 -14.12 -22.72 -0.12
CA GLN A 627 -13.26 -21.66 0.41
C GLN A 627 -13.19 -21.67 1.94
N GLU A 628 -14.31 -21.90 2.65
CA GLU A 628 -14.30 -22.09 4.11
C GLU A 628 -13.43 -23.28 4.53
N TYR A 629 -13.64 -24.43 3.88
CA TYR A 629 -12.91 -25.66 4.19
C TYR A 629 -11.38 -25.47 4.11
N ILE A 630 -10.92 -24.77 3.07
CA ILE A 630 -9.50 -24.45 2.83
C ILE A 630 -8.99 -23.42 3.86
N LEU A 631 -9.73 -22.34 4.12
CA LEU A 631 -9.30 -21.31 5.08
C LEU A 631 -9.24 -21.84 6.51
N ARG A 632 -10.20 -22.68 6.91
CA ARG A 632 -10.19 -23.35 8.22
C ARG A 632 -9.06 -24.35 8.32
N ALA A 633 -8.80 -25.14 7.28
CA ALA A 633 -7.67 -26.08 7.26
C ALA A 633 -6.30 -25.39 7.38
N SER A 634 -6.11 -24.26 6.70
CA SER A 634 -4.89 -23.45 6.84
C SER A 634 -4.80 -22.80 8.24
N ALA A 635 -5.90 -22.22 8.74
CA ALA A 635 -5.91 -21.50 10.02
C ALA A 635 -5.80 -22.40 11.27
N ASP A 636 -6.47 -23.55 11.29
CA ASP A 636 -6.54 -24.44 12.47
C ASP A 636 -5.48 -25.55 12.45
N LEU A 637 -5.02 -25.98 11.27
CA LEU A 637 -4.17 -27.16 11.09
C LEU A 637 -2.89 -26.92 10.25
N GLY A 638 -2.72 -25.72 9.67
CA GLY A 638 -1.56 -25.40 8.81
C GLY A 638 -1.59 -26.05 7.43
N TYR A 639 -2.72 -26.61 6.99
CA TYR A 639 -2.84 -27.19 5.64
C TYR A 639 -3.19 -26.11 4.61
N ASP A 640 -2.14 -25.53 4.03
CA ASP A 640 -2.26 -24.45 3.04
C ASP A 640 -2.76 -24.88 1.67
N LEU A 641 -3.23 -23.88 0.91
CA LEU A 641 -3.44 -23.96 -0.52
C LEU A 641 -2.16 -23.58 -1.28
N MET A 642 -1.67 -24.54 -2.06
CA MET A 642 -0.57 -24.40 -3.00
C MET A 642 -1.13 -24.20 -4.41
N VAL A 643 -0.40 -23.43 -5.23
CA VAL A 643 -0.84 -23.03 -6.57
C VAL A 643 0.13 -23.53 -7.62
N ILE A 644 -0.38 -24.24 -8.62
CA ILE A 644 0.29 -24.51 -9.89
C ILE A 644 0.26 -23.20 -10.71
N PRO A 645 1.41 -22.56 -10.98
CA PRO A 645 1.46 -21.20 -11.54
C PRO A 645 1.30 -21.14 -13.06
N GLU A 646 0.44 -22.01 -13.59
CA GLU A 646 0.12 -22.18 -15.01
C GLU A 646 -1.39 -22.37 -15.20
N CYS A 647 -1.89 -22.14 -16.41
CA CYS A 647 -3.33 -22.21 -16.73
C CYS A 647 -3.79 -23.65 -17.03
N TYR A 648 -3.84 -24.52 -16.01
CA TYR A 648 -4.47 -25.84 -16.15
C TYR A 648 -6.00 -25.83 -15.97
N LEU A 649 -6.59 -24.65 -15.76
CA LEU A 649 -8.04 -24.43 -15.74
C LEU A 649 -8.40 -23.33 -16.75
N GLU A 650 -9.61 -23.38 -17.31
CA GLU A 650 -10.18 -22.29 -18.08
C GLU A 650 -11.70 -22.12 -17.85
N SER A 651 -12.23 -20.93 -18.13
CA SER A 651 -13.67 -20.70 -18.15
C SER A 651 -14.07 -19.57 -19.10
N GLU A 652 -15.20 -19.75 -19.78
CA GLU A 652 -15.82 -18.72 -20.61
C GLU A 652 -16.76 -17.79 -19.83
N CYS A 653 -17.22 -18.18 -18.63
CA CYS A 653 -18.25 -17.46 -17.86
C CYS A 653 -17.88 -17.13 -16.40
N TYR A 654 -16.83 -17.73 -15.82
CA TYR A 654 -16.57 -17.68 -14.37
C TYR A 654 -16.35 -16.27 -13.79
N LEU A 655 -16.05 -15.26 -14.61
CA LEU A 655 -15.99 -13.87 -14.13
C LEU A 655 -17.34 -13.37 -13.58
N GLU A 656 -18.46 -13.77 -14.19
CA GLU A 656 -19.81 -13.39 -13.73
C GLU A 656 -20.17 -14.13 -12.43
N GLU A 657 -19.90 -15.44 -12.36
CA GLU A 657 -20.06 -16.23 -11.12
C GLU A 657 -19.20 -15.71 -9.96
N LEU A 658 -18.02 -15.16 -10.26
CA LEU A 658 -17.15 -14.56 -9.26
C LEU A 658 -17.69 -13.24 -8.71
N GLU A 659 -18.27 -12.36 -9.54
CA GLU A 659 -18.91 -11.13 -9.06
C GLU A 659 -20.14 -11.46 -8.19
N ASP A 660 -20.91 -12.48 -8.57
CA ASP A 660 -22.00 -13.06 -7.79
C ASP A 660 -21.52 -13.65 -6.46
N SER A 661 -20.47 -14.48 -6.48
CA SER A 661 -19.87 -15.11 -5.29
C SER A 661 -19.22 -14.10 -4.34
N GLN A 662 -18.57 -13.06 -4.87
CA GLN A 662 -17.95 -12.00 -4.07
C GLN A 662 -18.99 -11.09 -3.41
N SER A 663 -20.12 -10.82 -4.08
CA SER A 663 -21.21 -10.00 -3.54
C SER A 663 -22.18 -10.77 -2.63
N ASN A 664 -22.17 -12.10 -2.66
CA ASN A 664 -23.05 -12.96 -1.86
C ASN A 664 -22.69 -12.91 -0.35
N ALA A 665 -23.68 -12.55 0.48
CA ALA A 665 -23.50 -12.40 1.92
C ALA A 665 -23.13 -13.71 2.67
N ASN A 666 -23.58 -14.87 2.18
CA ASN A 666 -23.26 -16.16 2.80
C ASN A 666 -21.82 -16.60 2.44
N SER A 667 -21.40 -16.36 1.19
CA SER A 667 -20.00 -16.52 0.76
C SER A 667 -19.06 -15.63 1.58
N LEU A 668 -19.40 -14.36 1.76
CA LEU A 668 -18.64 -13.41 2.58
C LEU A 668 -18.54 -13.87 4.05
N TYR A 669 -19.63 -14.40 4.62
CA TYR A 669 -19.64 -14.95 5.98
C TYR A 669 -18.73 -16.19 6.11
N LEU A 670 -18.88 -17.17 5.21
CA LEU A 670 -18.06 -18.39 5.20
C LEU A 670 -16.56 -18.11 5.00
N ARG A 671 -16.22 -17.24 4.05
CA ARG A 671 -14.82 -16.80 3.83
C ARG A 671 -14.25 -16.00 5.01
N SER A 672 -15.10 -15.54 5.93
CA SER A 672 -14.71 -14.86 7.17
C SER A 672 -14.74 -15.76 8.42
N MET A 673 -15.14 -17.03 8.29
CA MET A 673 -15.58 -17.85 9.43
C MET A 673 -14.47 -18.09 10.48
N SER A 674 -13.22 -18.32 10.04
CA SER A 674 -12.06 -18.45 10.94
C SER A 674 -11.81 -17.21 11.81
N LEU A 675 -12.16 -16.01 11.33
CA LEU A 675 -12.09 -14.76 12.12
C LEU A 675 -13.36 -14.53 12.97
N ILE A 676 -14.52 -15.03 12.52
CA ILE A 676 -15.80 -14.97 13.25
C ILE A 676 -15.82 -15.93 14.44
N GLU A 677 -15.17 -17.08 14.35
CA GLU A 677 -15.09 -18.07 15.42
C GLU A 677 -13.89 -17.84 16.37
N ASN A 678 -12.91 -17.02 15.96
CA ASN A 678 -11.74 -16.68 16.77
C ASN A 678 -12.12 -16.25 18.21
N LYS A 679 -11.40 -16.77 19.22
CA LYS A 679 -11.69 -16.55 20.64
C LYS A 679 -11.74 -15.07 21.06
N ASN A 680 -11.04 -14.18 20.36
CA ASN A 680 -11.07 -12.74 20.63
C ASN A 680 -12.28 -12.06 19.96
N ILE A 681 -13.22 -11.60 20.77
CA ILE A 681 -14.43 -10.86 20.36
C ILE A 681 -14.16 -9.63 19.48
N ALA A 682 -12.96 -9.04 19.53
CA ALA A 682 -12.58 -7.94 18.64
C ALA A 682 -12.44 -8.41 17.18
N TYR A 683 -11.81 -9.56 16.93
CA TYR A 683 -11.71 -10.12 15.58
C TYR A 683 -13.09 -10.57 15.06
N ARG A 684 -13.91 -11.20 15.91
CA ARG A 684 -15.31 -11.52 15.57
C ARG A 684 -16.08 -10.29 15.12
N LYS A 685 -15.97 -9.18 15.86
CA LYS A 685 -16.61 -7.90 15.51
C LYS A 685 -16.06 -7.31 14.21
N LEU A 686 -14.75 -7.40 13.96
CA LEU A 686 -14.13 -6.91 12.72
C LEU A 686 -14.53 -7.73 11.49
N ALA A 687 -14.71 -9.05 11.63
CA ALA A 687 -15.15 -9.95 10.58
C ALA A 687 -16.66 -9.89 10.31
N LEU A 688 -17.47 -9.64 11.35
CA LEU A 688 -18.92 -9.42 11.24
C LEU A 688 -19.29 -7.97 10.85
N LEU A 689 -18.34 -7.04 10.81
CA LEU A 689 -18.57 -5.77 10.12
C LEU A 689 -18.72 -6.04 8.62
N PRO A 690 -19.64 -5.34 7.93
CA PRO A 690 -19.74 -5.40 6.47
C PRO A 690 -18.56 -4.68 5.82
N THR A 691 -17.39 -5.30 5.91
CA THR A 691 -16.32 -5.12 4.93
C THR A 691 -16.83 -5.57 3.56
N LEU A 692 -16.22 -5.05 2.49
CA LEU A 692 -16.68 -5.24 1.10
C LEU A 692 -18.05 -4.63 0.76
N GLN A 693 -18.06 -3.29 0.69
CA GLN A 693 -18.45 -2.69 -0.59
C GLN A 693 -17.20 -2.13 -1.26
N HIS A 694 -17.11 -2.26 -2.59
CA HIS A 694 -15.98 -1.71 -3.35
C HIS A 694 -15.90 -0.19 -3.18
N SER A 695 -14.70 0.31 -2.88
CA SER A 695 -14.29 1.72 -3.06
C SER A 695 -15.29 2.81 -2.63
N GLY A 696 -15.93 2.69 -1.46
CA GLY A 696 -16.73 3.79 -0.87
C GLY A 696 -18.03 3.34 -0.22
N SER A 697 -17.95 2.39 0.72
CA SER A 697 -19.10 1.76 1.36
C SER A 697 -20.11 2.74 1.96
N ARG A 698 -21.36 2.66 1.51
CA ARG A 698 -22.51 3.43 2.02
C ARG A 698 -23.24 2.57 3.05
N LEU A 699 -23.78 3.18 4.10
CA LEU A 699 -24.76 2.48 4.94
C LEU A 699 -26.02 2.22 4.11
N LYS A 700 -26.71 1.09 4.36
CA LYS A 700 -27.94 0.74 3.60
C LYS A 700 -28.99 1.87 3.73
N PRO A 701 -29.74 2.20 2.66
CA PRO A 701 -30.71 3.31 2.65
C PRO A 701 -31.70 3.33 3.83
N ALA A 702 -32.13 2.14 4.27
CA ALA A 702 -33.04 1.95 5.38
C ALA A 702 -32.49 2.43 6.74
N LEU A 703 -31.16 2.38 6.95
CA LEU A 703 -30.53 2.80 8.22
C LEU A 703 -30.58 4.32 8.45
N TYR A 704 -30.88 5.10 7.41
CA TYR A 704 -31.04 6.55 7.50
C TYR A 704 -32.51 7.00 7.69
N ARG A 705 -33.48 6.09 7.60
CA ARG A 705 -34.91 6.41 7.70
C ARG A 705 -35.42 6.21 9.13
N ASP A 706 -36.20 7.18 9.61
CA ASP A 706 -37.04 6.97 10.79
C ASP A 706 -38.21 6.02 10.45
N LYS A 707 -38.83 5.40 11.47
CA LYS A 707 -39.88 4.38 11.29
C LYS A 707 -41.19 4.89 10.64
N GLN A 708 -41.28 6.17 10.28
CA GLN A 708 -42.49 6.78 9.71
C GLN A 708 -42.34 7.19 8.24
N ARG A 709 -41.13 7.14 7.66
CA ARG A 709 -40.88 7.45 6.25
C ARG A 709 -40.88 6.21 5.36
N LEU A 710 -41.44 6.36 4.17
CA LEU A 710 -41.45 5.35 3.12
C LEU A 710 -40.15 5.42 2.29
N GLU A 711 -39.92 4.44 1.41
CA GLU A 711 -38.67 4.39 0.63
C GLU A 711 -38.54 5.58 -0.33
N GLN A 712 -39.65 6.02 -0.93
CA GLN A 712 -39.70 7.17 -1.82
C GLN A 712 -39.48 8.51 -1.11
N ASP A 713 -39.63 8.60 0.22
CA ASP A 713 -39.51 9.87 0.92
C ASP A 713 -38.03 10.32 1.01
N PRO A 714 -37.72 11.59 0.72
CA PRO A 714 -36.37 12.11 0.83
C PRO A 714 -35.89 12.22 2.29
N VAL A 715 -34.69 11.70 2.52
CA VAL A 715 -33.94 11.85 3.78
C VAL A 715 -32.76 12.78 3.55
N TRP A 716 -32.61 13.75 4.45
CA TRP A 716 -31.57 14.78 4.39
C TRP A 716 -30.76 14.81 5.68
N LEU A 717 -29.48 14.43 5.58
CA LEU A 717 -28.52 14.58 6.65
C LEU A 717 -27.91 15.99 6.62
N VAL A 718 -28.18 16.77 7.66
CA VAL A 718 -27.66 18.12 7.89
C VAL A 718 -26.98 18.18 9.25
N HIS A 719 -26.10 19.17 9.46
CA HIS A 719 -25.43 19.35 10.76
C HIS A 719 -26.45 19.63 11.89
N ALA A 720 -26.61 18.68 12.81
CA ALA A 720 -27.58 18.76 13.90
C ALA A 720 -27.33 19.95 14.85
N ASP A 721 -26.07 20.16 15.24
CA ASP A 721 -25.65 21.16 16.24
C ASP A 721 -25.69 22.61 15.73
N ARG A 722 -26.11 22.82 14.47
CA ARG A 722 -26.15 24.13 13.81
C ARG A 722 -27.60 24.60 13.70
N PRO A 723 -28.04 25.61 14.49
CA PRO A 723 -29.41 26.11 14.39
C PRO A 723 -29.66 26.68 12.98
N ARG A 724 -30.66 26.13 12.29
CA ARG A 724 -30.92 26.37 10.86
C ARG A 724 -31.67 27.69 10.58
N LYS A 725 -31.33 28.73 11.33
CA LYS A 725 -31.82 30.12 11.21
C LYS A 725 -30.68 31.07 10.81
N MET A 726 -31.01 32.24 10.26
CA MET A 726 -30.02 33.22 9.83
C MET A 726 -29.36 33.93 11.03
N LYS A 727 -28.09 33.61 11.34
CA LYS A 727 -27.30 34.32 12.36
C LYS A 727 -26.77 35.70 11.91
N ASN A 728 -26.35 35.82 10.65
CA ASN A 728 -25.76 37.07 10.13
C ASN A 728 -26.77 37.82 9.25
N LYS A 729 -27.35 38.92 9.77
CA LYS A 729 -28.31 39.79 9.07
C LYS A 729 -27.70 40.54 7.88
N ASN A 730 -26.38 40.69 7.83
CA ASN A 730 -25.65 41.43 6.79
C ASN A 730 -25.12 40.51 5.68
N ALA A 731 -25.76 39.35 5.47
CA ALA A 731 -25.49 38.54 4.28
C ALA A 731 -25.90 39.28 3.00
N LYS A 732 -25.59 38.70 1.83
CA LYS A 732 -26.09 39.16 0.52
C LYS A 732 -26.62 38.01 -0.35
N VAL A 733 -26.15 36.79 -0.07
CA VAL A 733 -26.73 35.52 -0.51
C VAL A 733 -26.78 34.53 0.65
N VAL A 734 -27.83 33.71 0.69
CA VAL A 734 -28.11 32.66 1.68
C VAL A 734 -28.67 31.44 0.96
N ILE A 735 -28.41 30.24 1.50
CA ILE A 735 -28.96 28.97 1.00
C ILE A 735 -29.77 28.31 2.12
N GLY A 736 -31.01 27.94 1.80
CA GLY A 736 -31.85 27.03 2.56
C GLY A 736 -32.17 25.77 1.76
N LEU A 737 -32.90 24.85 2.38
CA LEU A 737 -33.28 23.56 1.82
C LEU A 737 -34.73 23.25 2.20
N ASP A 738 -35.56 22.91 1.21
CA ASP A 738 -36.83 22.23 1.40
C ASP A 738 -36.57 20.71 1.30
N GLU A 739 -36.40 20.08 2.45
CA GLU A 739 -36.06 18.66 2.56
C GLU A 739 -37.17 17.73 2.06
N LYS A 740 -38.44 18.16 2.16
CA LYS A 740 -39.58 17.35 1.70
C LYS A 740 -39.67 17.27 0.18
N LYS A 741 -39.14 18.27 -0.52
CA LYS A 741 -39.08 18.30 -1.99
C LYS A 741 -37.68 18.05 -2.56
N SER A 742 -36.65 18.02 -1.72
CA SER A 742 -35.24 18.05 -2.16
C SER A 742 -34.91 19.26 -3.04
N HIS A 743 -35.43 20.43 -2.67
CA HIS A 743 -35.21 21.69 -3.41
C HIS A 743 -34.27 22.63 -2.65
N LEU A 744 -33.26 23.20 -3.31
CA LEU A 744 -32.41 24.25 -2.75
C LEU A 744 -33.03 25.63 -2.92
N LEU A 745 -33.24 26.31 -1.79
CA LEU A 745 -33.83 27.65 -1.70
C LEU A 745 -32.71 28.70 -1.65
N CYS A 746 -32.57 29.46 -2.73
CA CYS A 746 -31.42 30.33 -2.99
C CYS A 746 -31.83 31.81 -2.92
N LEU A 747 -31.61 32.42 -1.76
CA LEU A 747 -32.06 33.79 -1.44
C LEU A 747 -30.93 34.81 -1.68
N ALA A 748 -31.23 35.89 -2.40
CA ALA A 748 -30.29 36.98 -2.70
C ALA A 748 -30.91 38.37 -2.47
N LYS A 749 -30.14 39.34 -1.94
CA LYS A 749 -30.56 40.75 -1.81
C LYS A 749 -29.60 41.73 -2.48
N GLY A 750 -30.14 42.63 -3.29
CA GLY A 750 -29.41 43.66 -4.06
C GLY A 750 -29.59 43.49 -5.56
N THR A 751 -29.17 44.49 -6.34
CA THR A 751 -29.04 44.41 -7.80
C THR A 751 -27.90 43.46 -8.22
N GLY A 752 -27.96 42.96 -9.45
CA GLY A 752 -26.96 42.05 -10.03
C GLY A 752 -27.52 40.68 -10.47
N ASN A 753 -26.70 39.90 -11.19
CA ASN A 753 -27.09 38.60 -11.74
C ASN A 753 -27.03 37.49 -10.66
N ARG A 754 -28.03 36.59 -10.65
CA ARG A 754 -28.08 35.42 -9.76
C ARG A 754 -27.71 34.16 -10.55
N GLN A 755 -26.70 33.44 -10.06
CA GLN A 755 -26.18 32.24 -10.72
C GLN A 755 -25.99 31.12 -9.71
N LEU A 756 -26.37 29.89 -10.06
CA LEU A 756 -26.08 28.68 -9.30
C LEU A 756 -25.22 27.75 -10.16
N ILE A 757 -24.10 27.30 -9.62
CA ILE A 757 -23.09 26.52 -10.33
C ILE A 757 -22.89 25.19 -9.59
N VAL A 758 -23.04 24.06 -10.27
CA VAL A 758 -22.80 22.71 -9.72
C VAL A 758 -21.57 22.12 -10.39
N ASN A 759 -20.55 21.72 -9.62
CA ASN A 759 -19.28 21.13 -10.09
C ASN A 759 -18.52 21.94 -11.18
N GLY A 760 -18.88 23.20 -11.39
CA GLY A 760 -18.30 24.11 -12.38
C GLY A 760 -19.26 24.53 -13.50
N GLU A 761 -20.44 23.93 -13.59
CA GLU A 761 -21.41 24.17 -14.66
C GLU A 761 -22.61 24.99 -14.17
N LEU A 762 -23.00 26.00 -14.94
CA LEU A 762 -24.11 26.90 -14.61
C LEU A 762 -25.44 26.17 -14.77
N GLN A 763 -26.21 26.10 -13.69
CA GLN A 763 -27.54 25.48 -13.65
C GLN A 763 -28.64 26.52 -13.77
N LYS A 764 -29.75 26.12 -14.39
CA LYS A 764 -30.98 26.92 -14.43
C LYS A 764 -31.63 26.93 -13.05
N ILE A 765 -32.04 28.11 -12.58
CA ILE A 765 -32.78 28.29 -11.34
C ILE A 765 -34.10 29.01 -11.62
N SER A 766 -35.18 28.55 -11.00
CA SER A 766 -36.51 29.17 -11.11
C SER A 766 -36.61 30.32 -10.13
N LEU A 767 -37.25 31.43 -10.49
CA LEU A 767 -37.62 32.48 -9.54
C LEU A 767 -38.94 32.08 -8.89
N ILE A 768 -38.99 31.99 -7.56
CA ILE A 768 -40.24 31.78 -6.81
C ILE A 768 -40.87 33.13 -6.45
N GLU A 769 -40.08 34.02 -5.87
CA GLU A 769 -40.59 35.24 -5.24
C GLU A 769 -39.62 36.40 -5.43
N ASN A 770 -40.16 37.59 -5.68
CA ASN A 770 -39.40 38.81 -5.90
C ASN A 770 -40.06 39.97 -5.14
N ASN A 771 -39.47 40.32 -3.99
CA ASN A 771 -39.93 41.40 -3.12
C ASN A 771 -38.88 42.51 -3.12
N ASP A 772 -39.10 43.50 -3.97
CA ASP A 772 -38.28 44.71 -4.13
C ASP A 772 -36.79 44.39 -4.41
N ASP A 773 -35.97 44.41 -3.36
CA ASP A 773 -34.53 44.22 -3.38
C ASP A 773 -34.14 42.74 -3.14
N VAL A 774 -35.10 41.87 -2.82
CA VAL A 774 -34.91 40.46 -2.40
C VAL A 774 -35.57 39.48 -3.37
N THR A 775 -34.77 38.54 -3.88
CA THR A 775 -35.22 37.45 -4.78
C THR A 775 -35.00 36.09 -4.14
N LEU A 776 -36.03 35.25 -4.09
CA LEU A 776 -35.93 33.82 -3.79
C LEU A 776 -35.93 33.02 -5.10
N HIS A 777 -34.85 32.29 -5.35
CA HIS A 777 -34.77 31.31 -6.41
C HIS A 777 -34.80 29.87 -5.88
N GLU A 778 -35.12 28.93 -6.74
CA GLU A 778 -35.15 27.50 -6.45
C GLU A 778 -34.32 26.70 -7.46
N PHE A 779 -33.61 25.70 -6.96
CA PHE A 779 -32.95 24.67 -7.74
C PHE A 779 -33.47 23.29 -7.30
N ILE A 780 -34.16 22.61 -8.21
CA ILE A 780 -34.61 21.23 -8.03
C ILE A 780 -33.37 20.34 -8.16
N ILE A 781 -33.14 19.44 -7.19
CA ILE A 781 -32.02 18.51 -7.24
C ILE A 781 -32.35 17.36 -8.20
N PRO A 782 -31.57 17.15 -9.27
CA PRO A 782 -31.86 16.11 -10.26
C PRO A 782 -31.83 14.69 -9.67
N GLU A 783 -32.88 13.92 -9.94
CA GLU A 783 -33.00 12.52 -9.50
C GLU A 783 -31.88 11.63 -10.07
N ASN A 784 -31.43 11.94 -11.29
CA ASN A 784 -30.38 11.24 -12.03
C ASN A 784 -28.94 11.53 -11.57
N TRP A 785 -28.75 12.25 -10.45
CA TRP A 785 -27.42 12.33 -9.83
C TRP A 785 -26.94 10.95 -9.38
N ASP A 786 -25.67 10.64 -9.62
CA ASP A 786 -25.11 9.32 -9.34
C ASP A 786 -24.97 9.00 -7.84
N GLU A 787 -25.11 7.72 -7.53
CA GLU A 787 -24.87 7.14 -6.21
C GLU A 787 -23.48 7.53 -5.65
N GLY A 788 -23.38 8.19 -4.50
CA GLY A 788 -22.14 8.49 -3.78
C GLY A 788 -21.37 9.72 -4.28
N GLU A 789 -21.79 10.32 -5.40
CA GLU A 789 -21.07 11.44 -6.00
C GLU A 789 -21.24 12.77 -5.25
N LYS A 790 -20.28 13.67 -5.47
CA LYS A 790 -20.08 14.89 -4.66
C LYS A 790 -20.36 16.14 -5.51
N PHE A 791 -21.55 16.68 -5.32
CA PHE A 791 -22.07 17.83 -6.04
C PHE A 791 -21.73 19.11 -5.26
N ASN A 792 -20.74 19.84 -5.77
CA ASN A 792 -20.21 21.07 -5.16
C ASN A 792 -20.98 22.27 -5.72
N ILE A 793 -21.88 22.84 -4.91
CA ILE A 793 -22.88 23.82 -5.36
C ILE A 793 -22.51 25.21 -4.85
N LYS A 794 -22.43 26.18 -5.76
CA LYS A 794 -22.07 27.57 -5.50
C LYS A 794 -23.17 28.49 -5.98
N PHE A 795 -23.89 29.13 -5.05
CA PHE A 795 -24.86 30.19 -5.38
C PHE A 795 -24.20 31.56 -5.24
N THR A 796 -24.35 32.42 -6.25
CA THR A 796 -23.71 33.73 -6.31
C THR A 796 -24.64 34.83 -6.78
N LEU A 797 -24.56 35.98 -6.10
CA LEU A 797 -25.06 37.26 -6.59
C LEU A 797 -23.85 38.08 -7.08
N LYS A 798 -23.84 38.46 -8.35
CA LYS A 798 -22.81 39.30 -8.96
C LYS A 798 -23.40 40.64 -9.39
N SER A 799 -23.11 41.70 -8.64
CA SER A 799 -23.20 43.06 -9.15
C SER A 799 -21.89 43.41 -9.89
N ASP A 800 -21.87 44.55 -10.56
CA ASP A 800 -20.73 44.96 -11.39
C ASP A 800 -19.45 45.14 -10.56
N ASP A 801 -19.57 45.70 -9.35
CA ASP A 801 -18.44 45.91 -8.44
C ASP A 801 -18.03 44.66 -7.63
N LYS A 802 -19.00 43.79 -7.27
CA LYS A 802 -18.83 42.79 -6.19
C LYS A 802 -19.59 41.49 -6.45
N THR A 803 -18.95 40.37 -6.14
CA THR A 803 -19.58 39.04 -6.16
C THR A 803 -19.71 38.49 -4.74
N HIS A 804 -20.94 38.25 -4.30
CA HIS A 804 -21.24 37.56 -3.05
C HIS A 804 -21.53 36.07 -3.33
N THR A 805 -21.01 35.18 -2.48
CA THR A 805 -21.06 33.72 -2.69
C THR A 805 -21.53 32.96 -1.44
N ARG A 806 -22.32 31.90 -1.65
CA ARG A 806 -22.50 30.79 -0.71
C ARG A 806 -22.17 29.46 -1.38
N PHE A 807 -21.78 28.50 -0.57
CA PHE A 807 -21.37 27.16 -1.00
C PHE A 807 -22.08 26.11 -0.15
N VAL A 808 -22.57 25.06 -0.78
CA VAL A 808 -23.03 23.82 -0.13
C VAL A 808 -22.54 22.65 -0.97
N ARG A 809 -22.00 21.61 -0.33
CA ARG A 809 -21.76 20.32 -0.97
C ARG A 809 -22.95 19.43 -0.66
N ILE A 810 -23.54 18.87 -1.72
CA ILE A 810 -24.51 17.80 -1.59
C ILE A 810 -23.84 16.49 -1.99
N ILE A 811 -24.11 15.43 -1.25
CA ILE A 811 -23.67 14.06 -1.53
C ILE A 811 -24.92 13.20 -1.56
N LYS A 812 -25.19 12.53 -2.68
CA LYS A 812 -26.29 11.55 -2.75
C LYS A 812 -25.78 10.26 -2.11
N LEU A 813 -26.23 9.95 -0.90
CA LEU A 813 -25.76 8.78 -0.15
C LEU A 813 -26.43 7.49 -0.63
N SER A 814 -27.67 7.58 -1.10
CA SER A 814 -28.36 6.53 -1.84
C SER A 814 -29.60 7.08 -2.56
N LYS A 815 -30.39 6.21 -3.20
CA LYS A 815 -31.79 6.47 -3.59
C LYS A 815 -32.55 7.18 -2.47
N ASN A 816 -32.94 8.41 -2.77
CA ASN A 816 -33.64 9.38 -1.91
C ASN A 816 -33.01 9.62 -0.52
N VAL A 817 -31.69 9.43 -0.38
CA VAL A 817 -30.93 9.83 0.81
C VAL A 817 -29.77 10.72 0.40
N PHE A 818 -29.68 11.90 1.01
CA PHE A 818 -28.68 12.91 0.70
C PHE A 818 -28.06 13.49 1.97
N ALA A 819 -26.85 14.02 1.86
CA ALA A 819 -26.21 14.83 2.91
C ALA A 819 -25.85 16.22 2.36
N ALA A 820 -26.16 17.28 3.12
CA ALA A 820 -25.84 18.66 2.77
C ALA A 820 -24.85 19.28 3.77
N VAL A 821 -23.61 19.50 3.31
CA VAL A 821 -22.48 20.00 4.10
C VAL A 821 -22.13 21.43 3.68
N SER A 822 -22.09 22.36 4.63
CA SER A 822 -21.68 23.75 4.37
C SER A 822 -20.94 24.37 5.56
N GLY A 823 -19.98 25.24 5.26
CA GLY A 823 -19.34 26.08 6.26
C GLY A 823 -20.31 27.05 6.93
N SER A 824 -21.39 27.46 6.24
CA SER A 824 -22.49 28.26 6.80
C SER A 824 -23.69 27.38 7.20
N PRO A 825 -24.61 27.84 8.07
CA PRO A 825 -25.88 27.16 8.28
C PRO A 825 -26.69 27.08 6.98
N VAL A 826 -27.22 25.88 6.67
CA VAL A 826 -28.23 25.70 5.62
C VAL A 826 -29.60 25.88 6.28
N LEU A 827 -30.33 26.90 5.88
CA LEU A 827 -31.60 27.27 6.53
C LEU A 827 -32.68 26.20 6.31
N SER A 828 -33.64 26.11 7.24
CA SER A 828 -34.92 25.42 6.96
C SER A 828 -35.81 26.27 6.06
N ARG A 829 -36.74 25.64 5.34
CA ARG A 829 -37.77 26.34 4.54
C ARG A 829 -38.47 27.45 5.32
N GLN A 830 -39.01 27.13 6.50
CA GLN A 830 -39.64 28.09 7.41
C GLN A 830 -38.71 29.27 7.75
N SER A 831 -37.40 29.04 7.87
CA SER A 831 -36.44 30.11 8.18
C SER A 831 -36.11 30.99 6.98
N ILE A 832 -36.33 30.54 5.75
CA ILE A 832 -36.30 31.38 4.54
C ILE A 832 -37.58 32.22 4.48
N GLU A 833 -38.74 31.61 4.72
CA GLU A 833 -40.05 32.28 4.74
C GLU A 833 -40.14 33.34 5.86
N GLU A 834 -39.59 33.06 7.06
CA GLU A 834 -39.39 34.04 8.13
C GLU A 834 -38.52 35.25 7.71
N VAL A 835 -37.52 35.02 6.86
CA VAL A 835 -36.58 36.08 6.43
C VAL A 835 -37.19 36.96 5.34
N ILE A 836 -38.02 36.41 4.46
CA ILE A 836 -38.72 37.15 3.40
C ILE A 836 -39.87 37.97 3.99
N SER A 837 -40.66 37.38 4.89
CA SER A 837 -41.81 38.05 5.53
C SER A 837 -41.40 39.22 6.43
N LYS A 838 -40.23 39.16 7.10
CA LYS A 838 -39.70 40.23 7.98
C LYS A 838 -39.02 41.36 7.18
N LYS A 839 -39.74 41.95 6.23
CA LYS A 839 -39.28 42.90 5.17
C LYS A 839 -38.27 44.00 5.58
N ALA A 840 -38.23 44.43 6.85
CA ALA A 840 -37.51 45.65 7.27
C ALA A 840 -36.02 45.48 7.66
N ASN A 841 -35.51 44.26 7.89
CA ASN A 841 -34.31 44.06 8.74
C ASN A 841 -33.04 43.50 8.06
N TRP A 842 -32.68 44.05 6.88
CA TRP A 842 -31.45 43.68 6.14
C TRP A 842 -30.54 44.89 5.77
N SER A 843 -30.97 46.15 5.92
CA SER A 843 -30.13 47.29 5.48
C SER A 843 -30.44 48.68 6.07
N VAL A 844 -30.01 48.93 7.32
CA VAL A 844 -29.56 50.24 7.86
C VAL A 844 -28.49 49.89 8.91
N PHE A 845 -27.31 50.51 9.06
CA PHE A 845 -26.74 51.76 8.53
C PHE A 845 -25.43 51.53 7.75
N SER A 846 -25.00 52.53 6.97
CA SER A 846 -23.61 52.62 6.51
C SER A 846 -23.05 54.05 6.53
N LYS A 847 -22.39 54.38 7.65
CA LYS A 847 -21.37 55.43 7.84
C LYS A 847 -21.73 56.92 7.76
N ASN A 848 -21.22 57.60 8.81
CA ASN A 848 -20.70 58.96 8.86
C ASN A 848 -21.69 60.12 8.72
N ASP A 849 -21.88 60.83 9.84
CA ASP A 849 -21.55 62.25 9.87
C ASP A 849 -20.62 62.56 11.07
N LYS A 850 -20.16 63.81 11.21
CA LYS A 850 -19.09 64.20 12.16
C LYS A 850 -19.59 64.64 13.54
N TYR A 851 -18.64 64.63 14.49
CA TYR A 851 -18.58 65.42 15.73
C TYR A 851 -19.64 66.51 15.92
N GLU A 852 -20.36 66.47 17.05
CA GLU A 852 -20.23 67.53 18.06
C GLU A 852 -20.55 67.02 19.49
N SER A 853 -20.53 67.92 20.47
CA SER A 853 -20.31 67.67 21.91
C SER A 853 -21.54 67.23 22.73
N SER A 854 -21.28 66.91 24.01
CA SER A 854 -22.18 67.08 25.19
C SER A 854 -23.49 66.25 25.23
N ASP A 855 -24.01 65.79 26.37
CA ASP A 855 -23.49 65.72 27.76
C ASP A 855 -24.25 64.62 28.55
N GLN A 856 -24.09 64.61 29.89
CA GLN A 856 -25.08 64.33 30.97
C GLN A 856 -26.56 64.05 30.56
N THR A 857 -27.39 63.23 31.25
CA THR A 857 -27.29 62.40 32.48
C THR A 857 -28.55 61.50 32.65
N ASP A 858 -28.57 60.63 33.68
CA ASP A 858 -29.70 60.22 34.56
C ASP A 858 -31.05 59.66 34.01
N ASP A 859 -31.28 58.37 34.37
CA ASP A 859 -32.38 57.88 35.24
C ASP A 859 -33.84 57.52 34.85
N GLU A 860 -34.30 56.50 35.61
CA GLU A 860 -35.62 56.18 36.20
C GLU A 860 -36.89 55.67 35.43
N ILE A 861 -37.23 54.40 35.75
CA ILE A 861 -38.50 53.87 36.33
C ILE A 861 -39.82 53.77 35.52
N GLY A 862 -40.56 52.66 35.75
CA GLY A 862 -41.98 52.41 35.40
C GLY A 862 -42.19 50.99 34.83
N GLU A 863 -42.55 49.94 35.59
CA GLU A 863 -43.86 49.61 36.22
C GLU A 863 -45.06 49.49 35.24
N SER A 864 -46.00 48.53 35.37
CA SER A 864 -46.07 47.24 36.11
C SER A 864 -47.29 46.39 35.65
N GLY A 865 -47.42 45.11 36.11
CA GLY A 865 -48.62 44.24 35.96
C GLY A 865 -48.36 42.93 35.17
N ARG A 866 -48.47 41.70 35.72
CA ARG A 866 -49.59 40.94 36.36
C ARG A 866 -50.64 40.42 35.36
N GLU A 867 -51.32 39.28 35.52
CA GLU A 867 -51.53 38.26 36.61
C GLU A 867 -51.98 36.94 35.89
N ASP A 868 -51.76 35.68 36.31
CA ASP A 868 -50.77 35.05 37.21
C ASP A 868 -50.72 33.50 37.00
N ASN A 869 -50.26 32.69 37.97
CA ASN A 869 -49.94 31.25 37.86
C ASN A 869 -50.68 30.34 38.87
N PRO A 870 -51.07 29.09 38.52
CA PRO A 870 -50.87 27.91 39.41
C PRO A 870 -50.79 26.52 38.69
N THR A 871 -50.47 25.34 39.28
CA THR A 871 -49.58 24.82 40.37
C THR A 871 -49.65 23.26 40.38
N ILE A 872 -48.65 22.55 40.96
CA ILE A 872 -48.78 21.26 41.73
C ILE A 872 -49.11 19.93 40.98
N ASN A 873 -48.65 18.70 41.36
CA ASN A 873 -47.41 18.21 42.02
C ASN A 873 -47.42 16.64 42.19
N ILE A 874 -46.25 15.97 42.24
CA ILE A 874 -45.86 14.86 43.20
C ILE A 874 -46.62 13.48 43.11
N GLU A 875 -46.24 12.28 43.63
CA GLU A 875 -45.16 11.66 44.47
C GLU A 875 -44.76 10.28 43.87
N ASN A 876 -43.50 9.79 43.83
CA ASN A 876 -42.64 9.04 44.81
C ASN A 876 -43.20 7.81 45.58
N ASN A 877 -42.35 6.77 45.67
CA ASN A 877 -41.99 5.97 46.87
C ASN A 877 -40.64 5.24 46.57
N TYR A 878 -39.61 5.14 47.42
CA TYR A 878 -39.47 4.70 48.84
C TYR A 878 -39.55 3.17 49.03
N THR A 879 -38.64 2.45 49.73
CA THR A 879 -37.34 2.76 50.41
C THR A 879 -36.50 1.45 50.60
N GLU A 880 -35.22 1.56 51.02
CA GLU A 880 -34.46 0.77 52.05
C GLU A 880 -34.75 -0.74 52.38
N VAL A 881 -33.89 -1.55 53.03
CA VAL A 881 -32.41 -1.67 53.25
C VAL A 881 -32.17 -3.05 53.90
N ILE A 882 -30.95 -3.62 53.83
CA ILE A 882 -30.27 -4.33 54.94
C ILE A 882 -28.81 -4.61 54.55
N SER A 883 -27.90 -4.47 55.52
CA SER A 883 -26.44 -4.58 55.38
C SER A 883 -25.89 -5.88 55.98
N PHE A 884 -24.66 -6.25 55.61
CA PHE A 884 -23.74 -6.93 56.53
C PHE A 884 -22.27 -6.55 56.24
N GLU A 885 -21.49 -6.44 57.31
CA GLU A 885 -20.08 -6.00 57.32
C GLU A 885 -19.12 -7.20 57.21
N LYS A 886 -18.04 -7.19 56.41
CA LYS A 886 -16.82 -6.34 56.37
C LYS A 886 -15.70 -6.79 57.34
N LYS A 887 -14.64 -7.36 56.76
CA LYS A 887 -13.22 -7.36 57.20
C LYS A 887 -12.39 -7.33 55.91
N SER A 888 -11.60 -6.30 55.61
CA SER A 888 -10.29 -5.93 56.20
C SER A 888 -9.18 -6.92 55.76
N ASP A 889 -8.02 -6.51 55.24
CA ASP A 889 -7.32 -5.20 55.23
C ASP A 889 -6.64 -4.97 53.83
N GLU A 890 -6.71 -3.81 53.17
CA GLU A 890 -5.74 -2.67 53.16
C GLU A 890 -4.29 -3.02 52.67
N PHE A 891 -3.55 -2.25 51.84
CA PHE A 891 -3.69 -1.03 51.00
C PHE A 891 -2.35 -0.87 50.19
N PRO A 892 -2.13 0.15 49.30
CA PRO A 892 -2.99 0.79 48.29
C PRO A 892 -2.32 0.89 46.87
N GLU A 893 -3.12 1.15 45.81
CA GLU A 893 -2.62 1.74 44.55
C GLU A 893 -2.99 3.24 44.47
N PRO A 894 -2.21 4.09 43.77
CA PRO A 894 -2.56 5.49 43.54
C PRO A 894 -3.28 5.69 42.19
N GLU A 895 -4.61 5.65 42.19
CA GLU A 895 -5.41 6.14 41.05
C GLU A 895 -5.27 7.67 40.90
N TYR A 896 -5.02 8.14 39.67
CA TYR A 896 -5.08 9.57 39.32
C TYR A 896 -6.28 9.84 38.40
N ASP A 897 -7.36 10.35 38.99
CA ASP A 897 -8.60 10.71 38.28
C ASP A 897 -8.38 11.89 37.31
N PHE A 898 -8.46 11.60 36.02
CA PHE A 898 -8.34 12.59 34.95
C PHE A 898 -9.58 13.49 34.77
N ALA A 899 -10.73 13.17 35.37
CA ALA A 899 -11.98 13.90 35.16
C ALA A 899 -11.97 15.30 35.79
N LYS A 900 -11.19 15.52 36.86
CA LYS A 900 -11.26 16.75 37.65
C LYS A 900 -10.44 17.93 37.12
N ILE A 901 -9.44 17.69 36.26
CA ILE A 901 -8.52 18.75 35.76
C ILE A 901 -9.17 19.63 34.68
N ILE A 902 -10.21 19.15 33.99
CA ILE A 902 -10.80 19.84 32.82
C ILE A 902 -11.78 20.97 33.21
N PHE A 903 -12.23 21.04 34.48
CA PHE A 903 -13.30 21.97 34.89
C PHE A 903 -12.82 23.32 35.48
N GLU A 904 -11.54 23.48 35.82
CA GLU A 904 -11.02 24.66 36.55
C GLU A 904 -10.12 25.59 35.70
N GLN A 905 -10.19 25.52 34.36
CA GLN A 905 -9.45 26.43 33.44
C GLN A 905 -10.35 27.23 32.47
N ASN A 906 -11.59 27.55 32.88
CA ASN A 906 -12.48 28.44 32.13
C ASN A 906 -13.05 29.57 33.02
N ILE A 907 -12.24 30.59 33.31
CA ILE A 907 -12.65 31.97 33.64
C ILE A 907 -11.38 32.87 33.65
N ALA A 908 -11.49 34.08 33.09
CA ALA A 908 -10.48 35.15 33.06
C ALA A 908 -9.19 34.85 32.25
N THR A 909 -8.65 35.74 31.39
CA THR A 909 -9.02 37.12 31.02
C THR A 909 -8.89 37.36 29.50
N ASP A 910 -9.68 38.28 28.95
CA ASP A 910 -9.37 38.96 27.69
C ASP A 910 -8.29 40.04 27.94
N ASN A 911 -7.24 40.10 27.10
CA ASN A 911 -6.80 41.33 26.41
C ASN A 911 -5.51 41.15 25.54
N GLU A 912 -5.29 42.15 24.67
CA GLU A 912 -4.04 42.50 23.95
C GLU A 912 -3.28 41.43 23.13
N VAL A 913 -3.57 41.37 21.81
CA VAL A 913 -2.51 41.28 20.79
C VAL A 913 -2.79 42.26 19.65
N LYS A 914 -1.95 43.30 19.49
CA LYS A 914 -1.90 44.17 18.31
C LYS A 914 -0.62 43.94 17.51
N SER A 915 -0.80 43.64 16.22
CA SER A 915 0.10 43.98 15.10
C SER A 915 1.63 43.91 15.28
N ARG A 916 2.28 43.01 14.52
CA ARG A 916 3.46 43.36 13.70
C ARG A 916 3.66 42.32 12.59
N ILE A 917 3.47 42.74 11.34
CA ILE A 917 3.84 41.96 10.14
C ILE A 917 5.20 42.48 9.68
N ASN A 918 6.20 41.61 9.55
CA ASN A 918 7.54 42.02 9.15
C ASN A 918 7.76 41.84 7.63
N ILE A 919 8.30 42.87 6.96
CA ILE A 919 8.28 43.01 5.51
C ILE A 919 9.63 42.61 4.92
N GLN A 920 9.84 41.30 4.69
CA GLN A 920 11.06 40.79 4.02
C GLN A 920 10.79 39.59 3.07
N THR A 921 9.79 38.76 3.34
CA THR A 921 9.44 37.56 2.53
C THR A 921 8.84 37.87 1.13
N LEU A 922 8.72 39.14 0.74
CA LEU A 922 8.08 39.54 -0.52
C LEU A 922 9.03 39.64 -1.74
N ILE A 923 10.35 39.75 -1.53
CA ILE A 923 11.26 40.25 -2.59
C ILE A 923 11.78 39.15 -3.54
N GLN A 924 11.97 37.91 -3.07
CA GLN A 924 12.57 36.83 -3.88
C GLN A 924 11.66 36.20 -4.96
N LYS A 925 10.39 36.60 -5.09
CA LYS A 925 9.44 36.03 -6.10
C LYS A 925 9.18 36.90 -7.34
N SER A 926 9.98 37.95 -7.53
CA SER A 926 9.67 39.04 -8.47
C SER A 926 10.29 38.91 -9.89
N GLY A 927 11.41 38.20 -10.04
CA GLY A 927 12.25 38.24 -11.26
C GLY A 927 11.54 37.91 -12.59
N SER A 928 10.82 36.79 -12.65
CA SER A 928 10.09 36.38 -13.87
C SER A 928 8.82 37.18 -14.15
N THR A 929 8.30 37.88 -13.13
CA THR A 929 7.11 38.73 -13.25
C THR A 929 7.45 40.07 -13.91
N LEU A 930 8.63 40.63 -13.64
CA LEU A 930 9.04 41.95 -14.13
C LEU A 930 9.23 41.97 -15.66
N GLN A 931 9.87 40.95 -16.23
CA GLN A 931 10.05 40.83 -17.68
C GLN A 931 8.72 40.73 -18.46
N ARG A 932 7.67 40.17 -17.84
CA ARG A 932 6.33 40.09 -18.46
C ARG A 932 5.61 41.42 -18.53
N LEU A 933 5.78 42.28 -17.51
CA LEU A 933 5.18 43.62 -17.49
C LEU A 933 5.77 44.50 -18.61
N ILE A 934 7.09 44.42 -18.81
CA ILE A 934 7.81 45.12 -19.89
C ILE A 934 7.35 44.65 -21.29
N ARG A 935 6.73 43.47 -21.40
CA ARG A 935 6.18 42.90 -22.65
C ARG A 935 4.64 42.86 -22.70
N GLY A 936 3.93 43.53 -21.79
CA GLY A 936 2.48 43.75 -21.89
C GLY A 936 1.54 42.57 -21.55
N TYR A 937 2.03 41.46 -20.98
CA TYR A 937 1.21 40.24 -20.79
C TYR A 937 0.43 40.20 -19.46
N SER A 938 -0.89 40.40 -19.52
CA SER A 938 -1.84 40.43 -18.38
C SER A 938 -2.73 39.16 -18.24
N GLY A 939 -2.12 37.97 -18.14
CA GLY A 939 -2.87 36.72 -17.89
C GLY A 939 -2.09 35.62 -17.14
N THR A 940 -2.78 34.62 -16.59
CA THR A 940 -2.14 33.39 -16.08
C THR A 940 -1.49 32.61 -17.24
N PRO A 941 -0.39 31.88 -17.01
CA PRO A 941 0.34 31.22 -18.09
C PRO A 941 -0.47 30.07 -18.70
N ILE A 942 -0.55 30.06 -20.04
CA ILE A 942 -1.08 28.94 -20.83
C ILE A 942 -0.23 27.70 -20.54
N LYS A 943 -0.87 26.61 -20.12
CA LYS A 943 -0.21 25.33 -19.87
C LYS A 943 -0.42 24.42 -21.07
N GLY A 944 0.55 24.38 -21.99
CA GLY A 944 0.66 23.28 -22.97
C GLY A 944 1.71 22.26 -22.53
N SER A 945 1.39 20.97 -22.62
CA SER A 945 2.36 19.87 -22.49
C SER A 945 2.77 19.42 -23.88
N ILE A 946 3.78 20.09 -24.43
CA ILE A 946 4.40 19.74 -25.69
C ILE A 946 5.47 18.68 -25.41
N PRO A 947 5.32 17.49 -25.98
CA PRO A 947 4.57 16.37 -25.38
C PRO A 947 5.06 15.98 -23.96
N PRO A 948 4.31 15.18 -23.18
CA PRO A 948 4.81 14.67 -21.90
C PRO A 948 6.06 13.77 -22.06
N ARG A 949 6.76 13.46 -20.95
CA ARG A 949 7.90 12.51 -20.85
C ARG A 949 7.53 11.04 -21.17
N GLU A 950 6.46 10.82 -21.93
CA GLU A 950 5.72 9.57 -22.04
C GLU A 950 5.51 9.17 -23.53
N LEU A 951 6.13 9.89 -24.48
CA LEU A 951 6.23 9.48 -25.89
C LEU A 951 7.37 8.50 -26.19
N PHE A 952 7.83 7.74 -25.18
CA PHE A 952 8.74 6.61 -25.32
C PHE A 952 8.07 5.38 -25.97
N ALA A 953 7.28 5.59 -27.03
CA ALA A 953 6.79 4.53 -27.89
C ALA A 953 7.86 4.21 -28.95
N ILE A 954 8.07 2.92 -29.23
CA ILE A 954 8.95 2.47 -30.32
C ILE A 954 8.23 2.67 -31.66
N ASN A 955 8.93 3.25 -32.62
CA ASN A 955 8.48 3.54 -33.98
C ASN A 955 7.08 4.19 -34.08
N PRO A 956 6.83 5.33 -33.40
CA PRO A 956 5.50 5.93 -33.32
C PRO A 956 4.98 6.29 -34.71
N ARG A 957 3.75 5.89 -35.04
CA ARG A 957 3.10 6.28 -36.30
C ARG A 957 2.58 7.72 -36.28
N TYR A 958 2.32 8.25 -35.09
CA TYR A 958 1.77 9.59 -34.87
C TYR A 958 2.49 10.29 -33.73
N LEU A 959 2.61 11.61 -33.84
CA LEU A 959 3.02 12.50 -32.76
C LEU A 959 1.76 13.08 -32.11
N GLU A 960 1.59 12.84 -30.82
CA GLU A 960 0.42 13.28 -30.05
C GLU A 960 0.81 14.08 -28.80
N GLY A 961 0.01 15.09 -28.49
CA GLY A 961 0.12 15.87 -27.27
C GLY A 961 -1.18 16.59 -26.97
N TRP A 962 -1.15 17.58 -26.06
CA TRP A 962 -2.31 18.42 -25.78
C TRP A 962 -1.92 19.88 -25.55
N ALA A 963 -2.76 20.80 -26.01
CA ALA A 963 -2.55 22.25 -25.87
C ALA A 963 -3.85 22.93 -25.43
N TRP A 964 -3.90 23.35 -24.16
CA TRP A 964 -5.12 23.83 -23.51
C TRP A 964 -4.93 25.23 -22.91
N ASP A 965 -5.77 26.18 -23.33
CA ASP A 965 -5.89 27.47 -22.65
C ASP A 965 -6.73 27.33 -21.37
N ARG A 966 -6.04 27.20 -20.23
CA ARG A 966 -6.68 27.13 -18.92
C ARG A 966 -7.41 28.43 -18.53
N SER A 967 -7.11 29.56 -19.19
CA SER A 967 -7.80 30.84 -18.95
C SER A 967 -9.08 30.97 -19.77
N ASN A 968 -9.15 30.33 -20.95
CA ASN A 968 -10.32 30.30 -21.82
C ASN A 968 -10.58 28.89 -22.37
N ILE A 969 -11.25 28.05 -21.57
CA ILE A 969 -11.38 26.62 -21.85
C ILE A 969 -12.22 26.27 -23.08
N THR A 970 -13.02 27.19 -23.62
CA THR A 970 -13.76 26.97 -24.89
C THR A 970 -12.93 27.28 -26.13
N ARG A 971 -11.68 27.72 -25.94
CA ARG A 971 -10.75 28.08 -27.01
C ARG A 971 -9.79 26.93 -27.28
N ASN A 972 -9.94 26.32 -28.44
CA ASN A 972 -8.96 25.36 -28.95
C ASN A 972 -7.71 26.13 -29.42
N LEU A 973 -6.52 25.63 -29.09
CA LEU A 973 -5.26 26.25 -29.52
C LEU A 973 -4.79 25.65 -30.85
N VAL A 974 -4.13 26.47 -31.67
CA VAL A 974 -3.49 26.02 -32.91
C VAL A 974 -2.10 25.48 -32.57
N VAL A 975 -1.80 24.31 -33.11
CA VAL A 975 -0.52 23.61 -32.93
C VAL A 975 0.08 23.38 -34.30
N VAL A 976 1.36 23.68 -34.43
CA VAL A 976 2.11 23.58 -35.70
C VAL A 976 3.31 22.70 -35.49
N LEU A 977 3.53 21.82 -36.47
CA LEU A 977 4.71 20.99 -36.60
C LEU A 977 5.68 21.67 -37.56
N GLU A 978 6.88 21.95 -37.07
CA GLU A 978 8.01 22.45 -37.83
C GLU A 978 9.07 21.36 -37.95
N LEU A 979 9.67 21.21 -39.13
CA LEU A 979 10.77 20.29 -39.41
C LEU A 979 11.93 21.08 -40.01
N ASN A 980 13.09 21.04 -39.36
CA ASN A 980 14.32 21.72 -39.79
C ASN A 980 14.13 23.23 -40.09
N GLY A 981 13.24 23.91 -39.35
CA GLY A 981 12.94 25.33 -39.52
C GLY A 981 11.83 25.67 -40.52
N ILE A 982 11.11 24.68 -41.06
CA ILE A 982 9.98 24.87 -41.98
C ILE A 982 8.69 24.37 -41.33
N ASP A 983 7.68 25.24 -41.18
CA ASP A 983 6.32 24.85 -40.77
C ASP A 983 5.71 23.93 -41.85
N ILE A 984 5.33 22.70 -41.50
CA ILE A 984 4.92 21.65 -42.46
C ILE A 984 3.53 21.05 -42.24
N GLU A 985 3.00 21.04 -41.01
CA GLU A 985 1.62 20.62 -40.72
C GLU A 985 1.04 21.49 -39.60
N GLU A 986 -0.21 21.95 -39.74
CA GLU A 986 -0.91 22.75 -38.73
C GLU A 986 -2.25 22.07 -38.38
N THR A 987 -2.53 21.97 -37.08
CA THR A 987 -3.75 21.32 -36.57
C THR A 987 -4.30 22.03 -35.34
N THR A 988 -5.56 21.77 -35.01
CA THR A 988 -6.23 22.34 -33.84
C THR A 988 -6.23 21.33 -32.68
N ALA A 989 -5.92 21.78 -31.48
CA ALA A 989 -5.94 20.97 -30.27
C ALA A 989 -7.38 20.80 -29.72
N ASN A 990 -8.18 20.00 -30.44
CA ASN A 990 -9.60 19.71 -30.13
C ASN A 990 -9.96 18.22 -30.27
N ARG A 991 -8.97 17.33 -30.40
CA ARG A 991 -9.18 15.90 -30.56
C ARG A 991 -9.33 15.23 -29.20
N TYR A 992 -10.34 14.36 -29.06
CA TYR A 992 -10.43 13.50 -27.88
C TYR A 992 -9.33 12.43 -27.90
N ILE A 993 -8.51 12.40 -26.84
CA ILE A 993 -7.42 11.43 -26.62
C ILE A 993 -7.45 11.04 -25.12
N GLU A 994 -8.17 9.96 -24.83
CA GLU A 994 -8.56 9.51 -23.48
C GLU A 994 -7.44 9.51 -22.43
N ARG A 995 -6.26 8.99 -22.78
CA ARG A 995 -5.12 8.83 -21.84
C ARG A 995 -4.68 10.11 -21.13
N PHE A 996 -4.88 11.28 -21.74
CA PHE A 996 -4.58 12.58 -21.11
C PHE A 996 -5.59 12.97 -20.01
N GLY A 997 -6.75 12.32 -19.96
CA GLY A 997 -7.81 12.55 -18.98
C GLY A 997 -7.51 12.02 -17.56
N THR A 998 -6.58 11.08 -17.42
CA THR A 998 -6.27 10.35 -16.16
C THR A 998 -6.03 11.21 -14.93
N ARG A 999 -5.45 12.42 -15.08
CA ARG A 999 -5.25 13.39 -13.98
C ARG A 999 -6.19 14.61 -14.04
N ASN A 1000 -6.89 14.80 -15.14
CA ASN A 1000 -7.88 15.86 -15.35
C ASN A 1000 -8.69 15.51 -16.62
N PRO A 1001 -9.92 14.98 -16.51
CA PRO A 1001 -10.70 14.50 -17.66
C PRO A 1001 -10.89 15.52 -18.77
N LYS A 1002 -10.81 16.83 -18.46
CA LYS A 1002 -10.92 17.89 -19.48
C LYS A 1002 -9.72 17.91 -20.44
N LEU A 1003 -8.51 17.49 -20.03
CA LEU A 1003 -7.32 17.46 -20.91
C LEU A 1003 -7.47 16.51 -22.09
N ALA A 1004 -8.24 15.43 -21.95
CA ALA A 1004 -8.49 14.49 -23.03
C ALA A 1004 -9.12 15.17 -24.27
N TRP A 1005 -9.91 16.23 -24.08
CA TRP A 1005 -10.61 16.94 -25.16
C TRP A 1005 -9.74 17.93 -25.96
N TYR A 1006 -8.54 18.27 -25.48
CA TYR A 1006 -7.63 19.23 -26.13
C TYR A 1006 -6.37 18.55 -26.70
N GLY A 1007 -6.53 17.29 -27.13
CA GLY A 1007 -5.49 16.55 -27.81
C GLY A 1007 -5.24 17.08 -29.22
N PHE A 1008 -4.02 16.87 -29.71
CA PHE A 1008 -3.65 17.03 -31.12
C PHE A 1008 -2.90 15.78 -31.61
N ARG A 1009 -2.91 15.54 -32.92
CA ARG A 1009 -2.24 14.42 -33.58
C ARG A 1009 -1.68 14.85 -34.94
N PHE A 1010 -0.40 14.62 -35.17
CA PHE A 1010 0.27 14.73 -36.48
C PHE A 1010 0.71 13.34 -36.98
N LEU A 1011 0.89 13.16 -38.29
CA LEU A 1011 1.43 11.93 -38.87
C LEU A 1011 2.95 12.02 -38.99
N LEU A 1012 3.68 11.00 -38.50
CA LEU A 1012 5.15 11.00 -38.58
C LEU A 1012 5.62 10.43 -39.93
N THR A 1013 6.07 11.31 -40.84
CA THR A 1013 6.61 10.93 -42.14
C THR A 1013 8.00 10.28 -42.01
N PRO A 1014 8.50 9.54 -43.02
CA PRO A 1014 9.84 8.94 -42.98
C PRO A 1014 10.97 9.97 -42.77
N GLU A 1015 10.80 11.19 -43.28
CA GLU A 1015 11.80 12.28 -43.19
C GLU A 1015 11.93 12.84 -41.76
N MET A 1016 10.82 12.86 -41.00
CA MET A 1016 10.83 13.17 -39.56
C MET A 1016 11.55 12.08 -38.75
N LYS A 1017 11.63 10.85 -39.27
CA LYS A 1017 12.24 9.69 -38.60
C LYS A 1017 13.74 9.54 -38.86
N ASN A 1018 14.38 10.54 -39.45
CA ASN A 1018 15.83 10.64 -39.57
C ASN A 1018 16.43 11.24 -38.29
N GLU A 1019 17.51 10.65 -37.77
CA GLU A 1019 18.13 11.08 -36.50
C GLU A 1019 18.74 12.49 -36.54
N ASN A 1020 18.94 13.06 -37.74
CA ASN A 1020 19.41 14.44 -37.93
C ASN A 1020 18.28 15.47 -38.10
N SER A 1021 17.00 15.08 -38.04
CA SER A 1021 15.87 15.99 -38.15
C SER A 1021 15.55 16.69 -36.82
N GLU A 1022 15.60 18.02 -36.80
CA GLU A 1022 15.05 18.83 -35.70
C GLU A 1022 13.54 18.99 -35.91
N ILE A 1023 12.75 18.47 -34.97
CA ILE A 1023 11.29 18.61 -34.98
C ILE A 1023 10.92 19.61 -33.87
N ILE A 1024 10.16 20.65 -34.20
CA ILE A 1024 9.65 21.61 -33.21
C ILE A 1024 8.14 21.65 -33.28
N VAL A 1025 7.48 21.38 -32.16
CA VAL A 1025 6.04 21.63 -32.02
C VAL A 1025 5.85 23.01 -31.39
N ARG A 1026 5.05 23.85 -32.06
CA ARG A 1026 4.77 25.24 -31.70
C ARG A 1026 3.29 25.44 -31.45
N VAL A 1027 2.93 26.02 -30.30
CA VAL A 1027 1.56 26.46 -30.02
C VAL A 1027 1.44 27.92 -30.46
N LYS A 1028 0.60 28.20 -31.45
CA LYS A 1028 0.34 29.54 -31.99
C LYS A 1028 -0.97 30.10 -31.40
N GLU A 1029 -0.99 31.41 -31.17
CA GLU A 1029 -2.21 32.20 -30.94
C GLU A 1029 -2.17 33.43 -31.84
N ASN A 1030 -3.22 33.62 -32.66
CA ASN A 1030 -3.39 34.80 -33.51
C ASN A 1030 -2.15 35.14 -34.37
N GLY A 1031 -1.40 34.13 -34.82
CA GLY A 1031 -0.16 34.25 -35.59
C GLY A 1031 1.14 34.35 -34.77
N LEU A 1032 1.07 34.52 -33.44
CA LEU A 1032 2.23 34.61 -32.55
C LEU A 1032 2.52 33.27 -31.86
N ILE A 1033 3.80 32.93 -31.70
CA ILE A 1033 4.23 31.70 -31.02
C ILE A 1033 4.19 31.93 -29.49
N LEU A 1034 3.38 31.13 -28.79
CA LEU A 1034 3.22 31.19 -27.33
C LEU A 1034 4.20 30.29 -26.58
N LYS A 1035 4.42 29.09 -27.13
CA LYS A 1035 5.29 28.06 -26.55
C LYS A 1035 5.79 27.12 -27.64
N ASN A 1036 7.05 26.76 -27.55
CA ASN A 1036 7.71 25.73 -28.34
C ASN A 1036 8.11 24.54 -27.45
N GLY A 1037 8.24 23.37 -28.06
CA GLY A 1037 8.89 22.19 -27.48
C GLY A 1037 9.66 21.47 -28.59
N ARG A 1038 10.90 21.09 -28.31
CA ARG A 1038 11.80 20.43 -29.25
C ARG A 1038 11.70 18.93 -29.12
N LEU A 1039 11.80 18.24 -30.24
CA LEU A 1039 11.73 16.80 -30.38
C LEU A 1039 12.85 16.34 -31.31
N ARG A 1040 13.45 15.20 -30.99
CA ARG A 1040 14.42 14.52 -31.86
C ARG A 1040 14.05 13.06 -31.96
N TYR A 1041 14.20 12.48 -33.16
CA TYR A 1041 14.09 11.05 -33.36
C TYR A 1041 15.44 10.40 -33.07
N LEU A 1042 15.48 9.39 -32.21
CA LEU A 1042 16.69 8.69 -31.75
C LEU A 1042 16.36 7.22 -31.51
N LYS A 1043 17.16 6.29 -32.04
CA LYS A 1043 16.97 4.82 -31.85
C LYS A 1043 15.51 4.36 -32.06
N GLN A 1044 14.86 4.84 -33.12
CA GLN A 1044 13.44 4.59 -33.47
C GLN A 1044 12.37 5.20 -32.53
N MET A 1045 12.74 6.07 -31.58
CA MET A 1045 11.83 6.70 -30.61
C MET A 1045 11.82 8.23 -30.79
N LEU A 1046 10.71 8.89 -30.42
CA LEU A 1046 10.57 10.36 -30.53
C LEU A 1046 10.67 11.01 -29.14
N VAL A 1047 11.83 11.60 -28.84
CA VAL A 1047 12.20 12.08 -27.50
C VAL A 1047 12.13 13.61 -27.44
N ALA A 1048 11.59 14.15 -26.34
CA ALA A 1048 11.54 15.60 -26.09
C ALA A 1048 12.87 16.10 -25.50
N MET A 1049 13.31 17.29 -25.95
CA MET A 1049 14.51 18.00 -25.48
C MET A 1049 14.14 19.27 -24.69
#